data_AF-A0A7R9XYH8-F1
#
_entry.id   AF-A0A7R9XYH8-F1
#
_cell.length_a   1.000
_cell.length_b   1.000
_cell.length_c   1.000
_cell.angle_alpha   90.00
_cell.angle_beta   90.00
_cell.angle_gamma   90.00
#
_symmetry.space_group_name_H-M   'P 1'
#
loop_
_entity.id
_entity.type
_entity.pdbx_description
1 polymer ?
#
loop_
_entity_poly.entity_id
_entity_poly.type
_entity_poly.pdbx_seq_one_letter_code
_entity_poly.pdbx_strand_id
1 'polypeptide(L)'
;GVSASHRRDLPELMMSVIELADDDVDASSTDVSGANGAARALEGLSLDGAHARAGAQSALQSSPCYFAVFDLTGSEAFLDASKGALAAALEALPAVARVAIVTVSDRVGLLDVQGDAPVALHLPILDGSVSVDIDEAAPLERLLAPVGECGDEIMAALDALSPCPPPPGGSHPPQCLGAALDALCRAGARAGGFLAARALCFLAGAPSLGLGATVGAEADICTREYGSVAQWYEDLSALALSAGVACDLLVVAERPCGLEALAKLAEGSGGVLYHYADGAEGAAVPQDVFRLLSREAALGATLRLRTSCEFKVARAYGHLAADGDVDELYHAVCLDEHSTFMFDFEFVEAEGFDYDVAPTVQLAIRYSLLVPVRPAGGGVVDEYDANGARSHAGENGGVGSRGGAVAGFRVERRLRIVTAQARVAKRAKALYDSARCDVVMALLTHKIILASRAEGVPEARLLLRDWLTILVANYNQTQKLAHFGDDPAQIAAGVDTSFKDCAALAPIPRLVYGLLRSDLLSDSPSHPDARAHCEHFWRSLEPSLLQLAVYPAMCSYYDENTPAFPSHSLSRAAITTSGAQIFLLDALTSLVCYCAPAAQMGGGGSGSEGGSRGASTFPPAQGSVLRELMNAKKQERLVTPRVRFIRGGTDDSTPFSRMLIEEPLSAARGDAGGGDGSAADGFVQYL
;
A
#
# COMPACT_ATOMS: atom_id res chain seq x y z
N GLY A 1 -18.61 -7.34 18.66
CA GLY A 1 -18.80 -5.90 18.87
C GLY A 1 -17.49 -5.27 19.28
N VAL A 2 -16.64 -4.98 18.30
CA VAL A 2 -15.56 -3.97 18.29
C VAL A 2 -15.31 -3.72 16.80
N SER A 3 -15.95 -2.70 16.24
CA SER A 3 -15.62 -2.09 14.93
C SER A 3 -16.21 -0.68 14.93
N ALA A 4 -15.76 0.09 15.92
CA ALA A 4 -16.19 1.46 16.15
C ALA A 4 -15.01 2.24 16.72
N SER A 5 -13.92 2.30 15.96
CA SER A 5 -12.81 3.21 16.24
C SER A 5 -12.26 3.67 14.91
N HIS A 6 -12.83 4.80 14.44
CA HIS A 6 -12.37 5.78 13.44
C HIS A 6 -13.53 6.54 12.77
N ARG A 7 -14.77 6.39 13.26
CA ARG A 7 -15.81 7.43 13.11
C ARG A 7 -15.63 8.50 14.19
N ARG A 8 -14.63 9.38 14.05
CA ARG A 8 -14.59 10.64 14.80
C ARG A 8 -14.82 11.79 13.82
N ASP A 9 -15.95 12.46 14.03
CA ASP A 9 -16.27 13.82 13.61
C ASP A 9 -15.99 14.17 12.14
N LEU A 10 -16.87 13.69 11.23
CA LEU A 10 -17.04 14.29 9.90
C LEU A 10 -17.85 15.60 10.06
N PRO A 11 -17.28 16.80 9.85
CA PRO A 11 -18.09 17.99 9.67
C PRO A 11 -18.71 17.93 8.26
N GLU A 12 -20.04 17.87 8.20
CA GLU A 12 -20.86 18.27 7.05
C GLU A 12 -20.80 17.45 5.73
N LEU A 13 -20.25 16.23 5.72
CA LEU A 13 -20.45 15.26 4.63
C LEU A 13 -21.58 14.28 4.99
N MET A 14 -22.69 14.31 4.25
CA MET A 14 -23.73 13.28 4.37
C MET A 14 -23.32 12.09 3.51
N MET A 15 -23.00 10.97 4.15
CA MET A 15 -22.58 9.74 3.48
C MET A 15 -23.59 8.62 3.75
N SER A 16 -23.98 7.89 2.71
CA SER A 16 -24.77 6.67 2.80
C SER A 16 -24.04 5.52 2.10
N VAL A 17 -24.11 4.33 2.68
CA VAL A 17 -23.51 3.10 2.14
C VAL A 17 -24.59 2.03 2.10
N ILE A 18 -24.77 1.41 0.93
CA ILE A 18 -25.70 0.29 0.71
C ILE A 18 -24.89 -0.86 0.12
N GLU A 19 -25.07 -2.07 0.65
CA GLU A 19 -24.49 -3.30 0.11
C GLU A 19 -25.63 -4.27 -0.23
N LEU A 20 -25.64 -4.77 -1.46
CA LEU A 20 -26.65 -5.67 -1.99
C LEU A 20 -25.98 -6.97 -2.43
N ALA A 21 -26.56 -8.12 -2.07
CA ALA A 21 -26.19 -9.43 -2.61
C ALA A 21 -27.19 -9.83 -3.71
N ASP A 22 -26.75 -10.59 -4.71
CA ASP A 22 -27.62 -11.06 -5.81
C ASP A 22 -28.87 -11.82 -5.32
N ASP A 23 -28.79 -12.50 -4.16
CA ASP A 23 -29.90 -13.25 -3.56
C ASP A 23 -31.04 -12.33 -3.00
N ASP A 24 -30.80 -11.03 -2.81
CA ASP A 24 -31.77 -10.07 -2.25
C ASP A 24 -32.57 -9.32 -3.34
N VAL A 25 -32.29 -9.58 -4.63
CA VAL A 25 -32.98 -8.93 -5.76
C VAL A 25 -34.14 -9.82 -6.25
N ASP A 26 -35.08 -10.12 -5.35
CA ASP A 26 -36.35 -10.74 -5.74
C ASP A 26 -37.27 -9.68 -6.36
N ALA A 27 -37.60 -9.89 -7.64
CA ALA A 27 -38.37 -9.00 -8.51
C ALA A 27 -39.88 -8.88 -8.16
N SER A 28 -40.24 -8.78 -6.87
CA SER A 28 -41.67 -8.72 -6.47
C SER A 28 -42.04 -7.74 -5.35
N SER A 29 -41.15 -6.90 -4.82
CA SER A 29 -41.55 -5.84 -3.86
C SER A 29 -41.46 -4.43 -4.46
N THR A 30 -42.49 -4.05 -5.20
CA THR A 30 -42.75 -2.64 -5.54
C THR A 30 -43.43 -1.97 -4.34
N ASP A 31 -42.65 -1.52 -3.35
CA ASP A 31 -43.05 -0.43 -2.44
C ASP A 31 -41.94 -0.07 -1.43
N VAL A 32 -40.89 0.66 -1.84
CA VAL A 32 -40.15 1.60 -0.97
C VAL A 32 -39.52 2.70 -1.81
N SER A 33 -39.74 3.96 -1.44
CA SER A 33 -39.24 5.20 -2.05
C SER A 33 -37.71 5.42 -2.00
N GLY A 34 -36.91 4.36 -1.88
CA GLY A 34 -35.45 4.36 -1.94
C GLY A 34 -34.86 3.54 -3.10
N ALA A 35 -35.68 2.76 -3.82
CA ALA A 35 -35.24 1.82 -4.86
C ALA A 35 -34.94 2.47 -6.23
N ASN A 36 -35.40 3.69 -6.49
CA ASN A 36 -35.19 4.36 -7.79
C ASN A 36 -33.73 4.73 -8.07
N GLY A 37 -32.89 4.87 -7.03
CA GLY A 37 -31.45 5.10 -7.19
C GLY A 37 -30.66 3.84 -7.56
N ALA A 38 -31.03 2.69 -6.98
CA ALA A 38 -30.37 1.40 -7.24
C ALA A 38 -30.68 0.87 -8.65
N ALA A 39 -31.92 1.03 -9.13
CA ALA A 39 -32.33 0.59 -10.46
C ALA A 39 -31.55 1.31 -11.59
N ARG A 40 -31.28 2.62 -11.44
CA ARG A 40 -30.45 3.38 -12.39
C ARG A 40 -28.95 3.11 -12.27
N ALA A 41 -28.48 2.64 -11.11
CA ALA A 41 -27.08 2.25 -10.93
C ALA A 41 -26.74 0.99 -11.76
N LEU A 42 -27.71 0.07 -11.91
CA LEU A 42 -27.61 -1.19 -12.65
C LEU A 42 -27.61 -1.02 -14.17
N GLU A 43 -28.37 -0.07 -14.73
CA GLU A 43 -28.53 0.12 -16.19
C GLU A 43 -27.24 0.44 -16.95
N GLY A 44 -26.16 0.81 -16.25
CA GLY A 44 -24.86 1.02 -16.88
C GLY A 44 -23.69 0.29 -16.20
N LEU A 45 -23.99 -0.75 -15.42
CA LEU A 45 -23.04 -1.79 -15.00
C LEU A 45 -23.31 -3.12 -15.72
N SER A 46 -24.38 -3.19 -16.53
CA SER A 46 -24.61 -4.31 -17.45
C SER A 46 -23.64 -4.22 -18.62
N LEU A 47 -22.51 -4.92 -18.47
CA LEU A 47 -21.77 -5.47 -19.59
C LEU A 47 -22.35 -6.88 -19.83
N ASP A 48 -23.46 -6.96 -20.57
CA ASP A 48 -23.96 -8.23 -21.16
C ASP A 48 -23.06 -8.69 -22.33
N GLY A 49 -21.75 -8.66 -22.09
CA GLY A 49 -20.72 -8.93 -23.09
C GLY A 49 -19.53 -9.67 -22.51
N ALA A 50 -19.74 -10.78 -21.78
CA ALA A 50 -18.75 -11.88 -21.70
C ALA A 50 -19.19 -13.14 -20.94
N HIS A 51 -20.12 -13.13 -19.97
CA HIS A 51 -20.21 -14.26 -19.02
C HIS A 51 -21.58 -14.93 -18.81
N ALA A 52 -22.58 -14.67 -19.65
CA ALA A 52 -23.86 -15.40 -19.61
C ALA A 52 -23.83 -16.65 -20.53
N ARG A 53 -23.05 -17.67 -20.17
CA ARG A 53 -23.33 -19.04 -20.61
C ARG A 53 -23.26 -19.97 -19.40
N ALA A 54 -24.42 -20.47 -18.99
CA ALA A 54 -24.56 -21.57 -18.06
C ALA A 54 -24.03 -22.87 -18.70
N GLY A 55 -22.71 -22.97 -18.83
CA GLY A 55 -21.97 -24.22 -18.91
C GLY A 55 -21.28 -24.47 -17.57
N ALA A 56 -20.78 -25.68 -17.33
CA ALA A 56 -19.93 -25.95 -16.16
C ALA A 56 -18.78 -24.93 -16.12
N GLN A 57 -18.78 -24.04 -15.12
CA GLN A 57 -17.71 -23.06 -14.94
C GLN A 57 -16.40 -23.80 -14.67
N SER A 58 -15.32 -23.38 -15.35
CA SER A 58 -14.00 -23.97 -15.11
C SER A 58 -13.57 -23.72 -13.66
N ALA A 59 -12.77 -24.63 -13.12
CA ALA A 59 -12.04 -24.51 -11.87
C ALA A 59 -11.36 -23.14 -11.67
N LEU A 60 -10.87 -22.55 -12.77
CA LEU A 60 -10.18 -21.27 -12.80
C LEU A 60 -11.13 -20.07 -12.56
N GLN A 61 -12.41 -20.24 -12.86
CA GLN A 61 -13.47 -19.24 -12.74
C GLN A 61 -14.32 -19.42 -11.47
N SER A 62 -14.04 -20.46 -10.67
CA SER A 62 -14.79 -20.78 -9.45
C SER A 62 -13.97 -20.70 -8.16
N SER A 63 -12.64 -20.64 -8.26
CA SER A 63 -11.71 -20.63 -7.12
C SER A 63 -10.65 -19.55 -7.28
N PRO A 64 -10.14 -18.97 -6.18
CA PRO A 64 -9.01 -18.05 -6.24
C PRO A 64 -7.73 -18.83 -6.57
N CYS A 65 -6.91 -18.27 -7.46
CA CYS A 65 -5.68 -18.91 -7.93
C CYS A 65 -4.45 -18.10 -7.50
N TYR A 66 -3.36 -18.78 -7.17
CA TYR A 66 -2.13 -18.15 -6.68
C TYR A 66 -0.93 -18.75 -7.41
N PHE A 67 -0.19 -17.93 -8.14
CA PHE A 67 1.09 -18.31 -8.73
C PHE A 67 2.21 -17.81 -7.83
N ALA A 68 2.85 -18.71 -7.10
CA ALA A 68 4.04 -18.38 -6.31
C ALA A 68 5.26 -18.43 -7.23
N VAL A 69 5.75 -17.26 -7.64
CA VAL A 69 6.86 -17.10 -8.59
C VAL A 69 8.15 -16.83 -7.83
N PHE A 70 9.06 -17.80 -7.80
CA PHE A 70 10.32 -17.73 -7.07
C PHE A 70 11.50 -17.41 -7.98
N ASP A 71 12.21 -16.32 -7.65
CA ASP A 71 13.52 -16.05 -8.20
C ASP A 71 14.59 -16.98 -7.61
N LEU A 72 15.10 -17.92 -8.41
CA LEU A 72 16.15 -18.83 -7.96
C LEU A 72 17.55 -18.20 -8.02
N THR A 73 17.71 -16.98 -8.53
CA THR A 73 19.02 -16.31 -8.63
C THR A 73 19.46 -15.63 -7.34
N GLY A 74 18.57 -15.59 -6.33
CA GLY A 74 18.83 -15.03 -5.00
C GLY A 74 19.74 -15.87 -4.12
N SER A 75 20.03 -15.36 -2.92
CA SER A 75 20.77 -16.10 -1.89
C SER A 75 19.91 -17.15 -1.20
N GLU A 76 20.54 -18.05 -0.45
CA GLU A 76 19.83 -19.02 0.40
C GLU A 76 18.94 -18.32 1.43
N ALA A 77 19.45 -17.29 2.11
CA ALA A 77 18.67 -16.49 3.06
C ALA A 77 17.44 -15.80 2.43
N PHE A 78 17.58 -15.31 1.18
CA PHE A 78 16.45 -14.79 0.41
C PHE A 78 15.41 -15.87 0.12
N LEU A 79 15.87 -17.03 -0.37
CA LEU A 79 14.99 -18.11 -0.75
C LEU A 79 14.26 -18.66 0.48
N ASP A 80 14.94 -18.80 1.63
CA ASP A 80 14.35 -19.21 2.90
C ASP A 80 13.25 -18.25 3.37
N ALA A 81 13.50 -16.94 3.28
CA ALA A 81 12.47 -15.93 3.60
C ALA A 81 11.25 -16.04 2.67
N SER A 82 11.49 -16.27 1.38
CA SER A 82 10.43 -16.43 0.36
C SER A 82 9.65 -17.73 0.56
N LYS A 83 10.33 -18.84 0.89
CA LYS A 83 9.70 -20.13 1.25
C LYS A 83 8.84 -19.97 2.49
N GLY A 84 9.36 -19.32 3.53
CA GLY A 84 8.60 -18.99 4.73
C GLY A 84 7.34 -18.17 4.42
N ALA A 85 7.39 -17.32 3.40
CA ALA A 85 6.24 -16.53 2.98
C ALA A 85 5.17 -17.33 2.24
N LEU A 86 5.53 -18.28 1.38
CA LEU A 86 4.54 -19.20 0.81
C LEU A 86 3.98 -20.15 1.88
N ALA A 87 4.79 -20.63 2.82
CA ALA A 87 4.29 -21.43 3.94
C ALA A 87 3.24 -20.66 4.75
N ALA A 88 3.52 -19.40 5.08
CA ALA A 88 2.56 -18.51 5.75
C ALA A 88 1.34 -18.22 4.87
N ALA A 89 1.50 -18.10 3.55
CA ALA A 89 0.37 -17.96 2.63
C ALA A 89 -0.58 -19.16 2.72
N LEU A 90 -0.06 -20.39 2.70
CA LEU A 90 -0.88 -21.60 2.77
C LEU A 90 -1.72 -21.69 4.05
N GLU A 91 -1.22 -21.14 5.17
CA GLU A 91 -2.00 -21.03 6.42
C GLU A 91 -3.12 -20.00 6.33
N ALA A 92 -2.96 -18.95 5.53
CA ALA A 92 -3.95 -17.89 5.33
C ALA A 92 -5.03 -18.25 4.29
N LEU A 93 -4.69 -19.10 3.33
CA LEU A 93 -5.57 -19.40 2.20
C LEU A 93 -6.72 -20.36 2.56
N PRO A 94 -7.91 -20.17 1.97
CA PRO A 94 -9.00 -21.14 2.12
C PRO A 94 -8.63 -22.45 1.42
N ALA A 95 -9.15 -23.58 1.90
CA ALA A 95 -8.87 -24.90 1.34
C ALA A 95 -9.22 -25.05 -0.16
N VAL A 96 -10.13 -24.22 -0.68
CA VAL A 96 -10.54 -24.21 -2.10
C VAL A 96 -9.60 -23.42 -3.00
N ALA A 97 -8.67 -22.66 -2.42
CA ALA A 97 -7.67 -21.94 -3.16
C ALA A 97 -6.78 -22.91 -3.91
N ARG A 98 -6.25 -22.45 -5.05
CA ARG A 98 -5.32 -23.22 -5.86
C ARG A 98 -3.98 -22.52 -5.95
N VAL A 99 -2.90 -23.26 -5.78
CA VAL A 99 -1.54 -22.74 -5.78
C VAL A 99 -0.70 -23.46 -6.83
N ALA A 100 0.06 -22.69 -7.60
CA ALA A 100 1.09 -23.16 -8.51
C ALA A 100 2.46 -22.63 -8.06
N ILE A 101 3.50 -23.47 -8.07
CA ILE A 101 4.88 -23.02 -7.86
C ILE A 101 5.54 -22.85 -9.23
N VAL A 102 5.99 -21.63 -9.49
CA VAL A 102 6.72 -21.24 -10.69
C VAL A 102 8.10 -20.75 -10.26
N THR A 103 9.14 -21.13 -10.98
CA THR A 103 10.51 -20.66 -10.71
C THR A 103 11.07 -19.90 -11.90
N VAL A 104 11.87 -18.87 -11.64
CA VAL A 104 12.51 -18.05 -12.67
C VAL A 104 14.02 -18.01 -12.47
N SER A 105 14.76 -18.25 -13.55
CA SER A 105 16.22 -18.15 -13.65
C SER A 105 16.60 -17.86 -15.11
N ASP A 106 17.60 -18.56 -15.65
CA ASP A 106 17.85 -18.72 -17.08
C ASP A 106 16.72 -19.43 -17.87
N ARG A 107 15.71 -19.95 -17.15
CA ARG A 107 14.56 -20.67 -17.69
C ARG A 107 13.36 -20.49 -16.75
N VAL A 108 12.17 -20.86 -17.23
CA VAL A 108 10.96 -20.94 -16.39
C VAL A 108 10.79 -22.38 -15.91
N GLY A 109 10.64 -22.58 -14.60
CA GLY A 109 10.28 -23.87 -14.02
C GLY A 109 8.80 -23.90 -13.62
N LEU A 110 8.10 -24.98 -13.99
CA LEU A 110 6.72 -25.25 -13.57
C LEU A 110 6.72 -26.52 -12.72
N LEU A 111 6.22 -26.43 -11.49
CA LEU A 111 6.18 -27.58 -10.58
C LEU A 111 4.75 -28.13 -10.53
N ASP A 112 4.58 -29.34 -11.05
CA ASP A 112 3.36 -30.13 -10.92
C ASP A 112 3.47 -31.01 -9.68
N VAL A 113 2.57 -30.77 -8.72
CA VAL A 113 2.51 -31.45 -7.42
C VAL A 113 1.24 -32.29 -7.25
N GLN A 114 0.36 -32.33 -8.26
CA GLN A 114 -0.90 -33.07 -8.21
C GLN A 114 -0.75 -34.53 -8.65
N GLY A 115 0.39 -34.89 -9.25
CA GLY A 115 0.68 -36.27 -9.65
C GLY A 115 1.19 -37.15 -8.51
N ASP A 116 1.34 -38.46 -8.77
CA ASP A 116 1.89 -39.44 -7.82
C ASP A 116 3.31 -39.08 -7.33
N ALA A 117 4.05 -38.29 -8.11
CA ALA A 117 5.34 -37.72 -7.75
C ALA A 117 5.44 -36.29 -8.28
N PRO A 118 6.05 -35.35 -7.54
CA PRO A 118 6.29 -34.01 -8.02
C PRO A 118 7.18 -33.99 -9.27
N VAL A 119 6.78 -33.23 -10.28
CA VAL A 119 7.53 -33.06 -11.53
C VAL A 119 7.87 -31.59 -11.74
N ALA A 120 9.14 -31.29 -11.98
CA ALA A 120 9.60 -29.97 -12.40
C ALA A 120 9.82 -29.95 -13.93
N LEU A 121 9.04 -29.16 -14.64
CA LEU A 121 9.19 -28.91 -16.07
C LEU A 121 9.99 -27.62 -16.27
N HIS A 122 10.99 -27.66 -17.14
CA HIS A 122 11.84 -26.50 -17.42
C HIS A 122 11.65 -26.03 -18.86
N LEU A 123 11.12 -24.81 -19.01
CA LEU A 123 10.85 -24.18 -20.28
C LEU A 123 11.97 -23.16 -20.59
N PRO A 124 12.80 -23.38 -21.62
CA PRO A 124 13.85 -22.45 -21.99
C PRO A 124 13.28 -21.14 -22.56
N ILE A 125 14.04 -20.06 -22.40
CA ILE A 125 13.78 -18.79 -23.06
C ILE A 125 14.44 -18.80 -24.45
N LEU A 126 13.65 -18.59 -25.50
CA LEU A 126 14.09 -18.50 -26.89
C LEU A 126 13.53 -17.22 -27.50
N ASP A 127 14.38 -16.45 -28.17
CA ASP A 127 14.02 -15.15 -28.77
C ASP A 127 13.26 -14.24 -27.79
N GLY A 128 13.72 -14.23 -26.54
CA GLY A 128 13.18 -13.42 -25.45
C GLY A 128 11.88 -13.92 -24.83
N SER A 129 11.27 -14.99 -25.33
CA SER A 129 10.00 -15.53 -24.84
C SER A 129 10.13 -16.97 -24.35
N VAL A 130 9.13 -17.46 -23.61
CA VAL A 130 9.08 -18.88 -23.22
C VAL A 130 8.88 -19.73 -24.48
N SER A 131 9.74 -20.72 -24.68
CA SER A 131 9.80 -21.53 -25.91
C SER A 131 8.56 -22.38 -26.22
N VAL A 132 7.82 -22.76 -25.19
CA VAL A 132 6.60 -23.55 -25.29
C VAL A 132 5.55 -22.87 -24.42
N ASP A 133 4.34 -22.87 -24.91
CA ASP A 133 3.19 -22.39 -24.17
C ASP A 133 3.02 -23.17 -22.84
N ILE A 134 2.78 -22.44 -21.75
CA ILE A 134 2.56 -23.01 -20.43
C ILE A 134 1.41 -24.01 -20.45
N ASP A 135 0.28 -23.71 -21.10
CA ASP A 135 -0.89 -24.58 -21.08
C ASP A 135 -0.69 -25.86 -21.92
N GLU A 136 0.17 -25.79 -22.95
CA GLU A 136 0.58 -26.96 -23.74
C GLU A 136 1.60 -27.83 -22.98
N ALA A 137 2.52 -27.20 -22.24
CA ALA A 137 3.53 -27.90 -21.45
C ALA A 137 2.93 -28.56 -20.19
N ALA A 138 2.05 -27.84 -19.50
CA ALA A 138 1.33 -28.29 -18.31
C ALA A 138 -0.01 -27.54 -18.21
N PRO A 139 -1.15 -28.22 -18.44
CA PRO A 139 -2.47 -27.60 -18.36
C PRO A 139 -2.66 -26.85 -17.03
N LEU A 140 -3.24 -25.65 -17.08
CA LEU A 140 -3.38 -24.79 -15.89
C LEU A 140 -4.08 -25.49 -14.72
N GLU A 141 -5.11 -26.31 -14.97
CA GLU A 141 -5.82 -27.06 -13.93
C GLU A 141 -4.94 -28.11 -13.24
N ARG A 142 -3.92 -28.62 -13.94
CA ARG A 142 -2.93 -29.56 -13.39
C ARG A 142 -1.80 -28.83 -12.66
N LEU A 143 -1.44 -27.63 -13.12
CA LEU A 143 -0.42 -26.81 -12.45
C LEU A 143 -0.95 -26.18 -11.15
N LEU A 144 -2.23 -25.78 -11.11
CA LEU A 144 -2.88 -25.11 -9.99
C LEU A 144 -3.47 -26.12 -8.99
N ALA A 145 -2.66 -26.52 -8.03
CA ALA A 145 -2.98 -27.53 -7.04
C ALA A 145 -3.92 -27.02 -5.94
N PRO A 146 -5.01 -27.73 -5.60
CA PRO A 146 -5.90 -27.35 -4.52
C PRO A 146 -5.20 -27.46 -3.15
N VAL A 147 -5.19 -26.37 -2.39
CA VAL A 147 -4.47 -26.27 -1.10
C VAL A 147 -4.97 -27.32 -0.09
N GLY A 148 -6.28 -27.54 -0.03
CA GLY A 148 -6.87 -28.49 0.91
C GLY A 148 -6.52 -29.96 0.66
N GLU A 149 -6.09 -30.32 -0.55
CA GLU A 149 -5.78 -31.71 -0.93
C GLU A 149 -4.28 -31.93 -1.12
N CYS A 150 -3.56 -30.93 -1.64
CA CYS A 150 -2.15 -31.01 -2.00
C CYS A 150 -1.22 -30.19 -1.10
N GLY A 151 -1.68 -29.76 0.09
CA GLY A 151 -0.93 -28.85 0.96
C GLY A 151 0.45 -29.41 1.37
N ASP A 152 0.51 -30.70 1.70
CA ASP A 152 1.75 -31.37 2.09
C ASP A 152 2.70 -31.52 0.88
N GLU A 153 2.17 -31.82 -0.30
CA GLU A 153 2.93 -31.94 -1.55
C GLU A 153 3.48 -30.59 -2.01
N ILE A 154 2.71 -29.51 -1.86
CA ILE A 154 3.16 -28.14 -2.12
C ILE A 154 4.33 -27.80 -1.19
N MET A 155 4.23 -28.11 0.11
CA MET A 155 5.30 -27.86 1.08
C MET A 155 6.55 -28.70 0.79
N ALA A 156 6.40 -29.97 0.44
CA ALA A 156 7.52 -30.83 0.06
C ALA A 156 8.24 -30.32 -1.21
N ALA A 157 7.48 -29.84 -2.20
CA ALA A 157 8.02 -29.23 -3.41
C ALA A 157 8.74 -27.90 -3.12
N LEU A 158 8.19 -27.11 -2.20
CA LEU A 158 8.78 -25.85 -1.75
C LEU A 158 10.13 -26.08 -1.04
N ASP A 159 10.20 -27.06 -0.14
CA ASP A 159 11.42 -27.41 0.59
C ASP A 159 12.54 -27.84 -0.35
N ALA A 160 12.20 -28.51 -1.46
CA ALA A 160 13.15 -28.97 -2.48
C ALA A 160 13.76 -27.85 -3.35
N LEU A 161 13.21 -26.62 -3.33
CA LEU A 161 13.80 -25.52 -4.08
C LEU A 161 15.19 -25.17 -3.55
N SER A 162 16.13 -24.86 -4.45
CA SER A 162 17.46 -24.40 -4.09
C SER A 162 17.92 -23.28 -5.02
N PRO A 163 18.81 -22.38 -4.56
CA PRO A 163 19.35 -21.33 -5.41
C PRO A 163 20.09 -21.88 -6.63
N CYS A 164 19.98 -21.17 -7.75
CA CYS A 164 20.74 -21.44 -8.95
C CYS A 164 22.22 -21.14 -8.69
N PRO A 165 23.14 -22.05 -9.05
CA PRO A 165 24.56 -21.79 -8.90
C PRO A 165 25.00 -20.60 -9.75
N PRO A 166 25.91 -19.74 -9.25
CA PRO A 166 26.38 -18.60 -10.03
C PRO A 166 27.12 -19.06 -11.28
N PRO A 167 26.96 -18.35 -12.41
CA PRO A 167 27.66 -18.68 -13.65
C PRO A 167 29.18 -18.56 -13.49
N PRO A 168 29.96 -19.33 -14.28
CA PRO A 168 31.42 -19.23 -14.27
C PRO A 168 31.87 -17.82 -14.66
N GLY A 169 32.65 -17.18 -13.77
CA GLY A 169 33.09 -15.78 -13.93
C GLY A 169 32.46 -14.81 -12.92
N GLY A 170 31.53 -15.25 -12.07
CA GLY A 170 31.02 -14.47 -10.95
C GLY A 170 30.02 -13.37 -11.32
N SER A 171 29.50 -13.37 -12.55
CA SER A 171 28.38 -12.50 -12.94
C SER A 171 27.10 -12.94 -12.23
N HIS A 172 26.11 -12.05 -12.15
CA HIS A 172 24.79 -12.44 -11.67
C HIS A 172 24.13 -13.47 -12.60
N PRO A 173 23.44 -14.49 -12.05
CA PRO A 173 22.68 -15.41 -12.87
C PRO A 173 21.58 -14.65 -13.64
N PRO A 174 21.30 -15.01 -14.90
CA PRO A 174 20.21 -14.40 -15.65
C PRO A 174 18.85 -14.76 -15.04
N GLN A 175 17.89 -13.84 -15.12
CA GLN A 175 16.55 -13.95 -14.52
C GLN A 175 15.47 -13.52 -15.53
N CYS A 176 14.50 -14.41 -15.81
CA CYS A 176 13.50 -14.27 -16.87
C CYS A 176 12.07 -13.94 -16.41
N LEU A 177 11.92 -13.10 -15.37
CA LEU A 177 10.61 -12.76 -14.78
C LEU A 177 9.56 -12.31 -15.82
N GLY A 178 9.91 -11.36 -16.68
CA GLY A 178 8.96 -10.78 -17.62
C GLY A 178 8.40 -11.82 -18.60
N ALA A 179 9.27 -12.63 -19.20
CA ALA A 179 8.84 -13.74 -20.08
C ALA A 179 7.93 -14.75 -19.37
N ALA A 180 8.22 -15.07 -18.09
CA ALA A 180 7.39 -15.98 -17.31
C ALA A 180 5.98 -15.41 -17.07
N LEU A 181 5.88 -14.14 -16.69
CA LEU A 181 4.60 -13.49 -16.42
C LEU A 181 3.77 -13.25 -17.68
N ASP A 182 4.41 -12.88 -18.80
CA ASP A 182 3.73 -12.79 -20.10
C ASP A 182 3.11 -14.13 -20.49
N ALA A 183 3.87 -15.22 -20.41
CA ALA A 183 3.37 -16.56 -20.72
C ALA A 183 2.21 -16.98 -19.80
N LEU A 184 2.31 -16.72 -18.49
CA LEU A 184 1.26 -17.01 -17.52
C LEU A 184 -0.04 -16.24 -17.81
N CYS A 185 0.07 -14.93 -18.06
CA CYS A 185 -1.10 -14.11 -18.35
C CYS A 185 -1.75 -14.50 -19.68
N ARG A 186 -0.98 -14.84 -20.72
CA ARG A 186 -1.51 -15.35 -21.99
C ARG A 186 -2.19 -16.70 -21.86
N ALA A 187 -1.67 -17.59 -21.02
CA ALA A 187 -2.33 -18.86 -20.71
C ALA A 187 -3.67 -18.62 -20.03
N GLY A 188 -3.70 -17.78 -18.98
CA GLY A 188 -4.93 -17.40 -18.28
C GLY A 188 -5.97 -16.76 -19.20
N ALA A 189 -5.57 -15.80 -20.03
CA ALA A 189 -6.46 -15.13 -20.97
C ALA A 189 -7.09 -16.11 -21.96
N ARG A 190 -6.33 -17.08 -22.47
CA ARG A 190 -6.86 -18.11 -23.40
C ARG A 190 -7.74 -19.14 -22.74
N ALA A 191 -7.52 -19.42 -21.45
CA ALA A 191 -8.40 -20.23 -20.64
C ALA A 191 -9.73 -19.51 -20.27
N GLY A 192 -9.93 -18.27 -20.72
CA GLY A 192 -11.14 -17.49 -20.46
C GLY A 192 -11.08 -16.66 -19.17
N GLY A 193 -9.88 -16.44 -18.64
CA GLY A 193 -9.61 -15.63 -17.45
C GLY A 193 -9.85 -16.38 -16.13
N PHE A 194 -9.26 -15.84 -15.06
CA PHE A 194 -9.48 -16.30 -13.69
C PHE A 194 -10.62 -15.52 -13.04
N LEU A 195 -11.30 -16.12 -12.05
CA LEU A 195 -12.19 -15.35 -11.16
C LEU A 195 -11.42 -14.22 -10.48
N ALA A 196 -10.28 -14.59 -9.91
CA ALA A 196 -9.19 -13.71 -9.50
C ALA A 196 -7.96 -14.59 -9.26
N ALA A 197 -6.83 -14.15 -9.80
CA ALA A 197 -5.54 -14.75 -9.57
C ALA A 197 -4.56 -13.73 -8.99
N ARG A 198 -3.63 -14.19 -8.15
CA ARG A 198 -2.49 -13.41 -7.70
C ARG A 198 -1.20 -14.08 -8.12
N ALA A 199 -0.31 -13.35 -8.79
CA ALA A 199 1.07 -13.77 -8.99
C ALA A 199 1.94 -13.16 -7.89
N LEU A 200 2.33 -13.98 -6.91
CA LEU A 200 3.22 -13.61 -5.81
C LEU A 200 4.67 -13.74 -6.29
N CYS A 201 5.27 -12.65 -6.77
CA CYS A 201 6.61 -12.63 -7.32
C CYS A 201 7.65 -12.27 -6.24
N PHE A 202 8.38 -13.28 -5.77
CA PHE A 202 9.50 -13.11 -4.85
C PHE A 202 10.77 -12.83 -5.66
N LEU A 203 11.32 -11.62 -5.55
CA LEU A 203 12.43 -11.15 -6.39
C LEU A 203 13.67 -10.81 -5.55
N ALA A 204 14.83 -11.33 -5.95
CA ALA A 204 16.12 -11.03 -5.33
C ALA A 204 16.96 -10.01 -6.12
N GLY A 205 16.50 -9.63 -7.31
CA GLY A 205 17.22 -8.72 -8.19
C GLY A 205 16.47 -8.37 -9.47
N ALA A 206 17.15 -7.56 -10.30
CA ALA A 206 16.64 -7.08 -11.58
C ALA A 206 16.46 -8.21 -12.62
N PRO A 207 15.32 -8.25 -13.33
CA PRO A 207 15.15 -9.08 -14.52
C PRO A 207 16.20 -8.73 -15.57
N SER A 208 16.85 -9.75 -16.11
CA SER A 208 18.03 -9.60 -16.96
C SER A 208 18.02 -10.48 -18.22
N LEU A 209 16.98 -11.30 -18.40
CA LEU A 209 16.85 -12.21 -19.54
C LEU A 209 15.44 -12.15 -20.14
N GLY A 210 15.40 -12.00 -21.47
CA GLY A 210 14.18 -12.01 -22.27
C GLY A 210 13.32 -10.76 -22.11
N LEU A 211 12.08 -10.86 -22.58
CA LEU A 211 11.11 -9.77 -22.52
C LEU A 211 10.93 -9.28 -21.08
N GLY A 212 10.92 -7.96 -20.91
CA GLY A 212 10.86 -7.32 -19.60
C GLY A 212 12.18 -7.29 -18.83
N ALA A 213 13.32 -7.63 -19.44
CA ALA A 213 14.63 -7.36 -18.86
C ALA A 213 14.80 -5.85 -18.59
N THR A 214 15.26 -5.51 -17.39
CA THR A 214 15.47 -4.14 -16.91
C THR A 214 16.94 -3.73 -16.92
N VAL A 215 17.84 -4.69 -17.09
CA VAL A 215 19.29 -4.48 -17.15
C VAL A 215 19.92 -5.29 -18.29
N GLY A 216 21.09 -4.85 -18.75
CA GLY A 216 21.86 -5.54 -19.79
C GLY A 216 21.32 -5.32 -21.20
N ALA A 217 21.88 -6.04 -22.18
CA ALA A 217 21.57 -5.85 -23.60
C ALA A 217 20.10 -6.12 -23.96
N GLU A 218 19.44 -7.03 -23.24
CA GLU A 218 18.01 -7.33 -23.44
C GLU A 218 17.12 -6.13 -23.07
N ALA A 219 17.53 -5.29 -22.12
CA ALA A 219 16.81 -4.05 -21.80
C ALA A 219 16.89 -3.04 -22.94
N ASP A 220 18.03 -2.97 -23.64
CA ASP A 220 18.19 -2.13 -24.83
C ASP A 220 17.31 -2.62 -25.99
N ILE A 221 17.18 -3.93 -26.17
CA ILE A 221 16.30 -4.54 -27.17
C ILE A 221 14.85 -4.19 -26.85
N CYS A 222 14.40 -4.43 -25.62
CA CYS A 222 13.05 -4.10 -25.17
C CYS A 222 12.73 -2.61 -25.37
N THR A 223 13.67 -1.73 -25.01
CA THR A 223 13.52 -0.27 -25.21
C THR A 223 13.38 0.09 -26.69
N ARG A 224 14.11 -0.56 -27.59
CA ARG A 224 14.01 -0.31 -29.03
C ARG A 224 12.69 -0.78 -29.64
N GLU A 225 12.10 -1.86 -29.12
CA GLU A 225 10.86 -2.43 -29.63
C GLU A 225 9.60 -1.75 -29.07
N TYR A 226 9.59 -1.40 -27.78
CA TYR A 226 8.42 -0.89 -27.06
C TYR A 226 8.55 0.59 -26.65
N GLY A 227 9.65 1.25 -27.03
CA GLY A 227 9.97 2.63 -26.65
C GLY A 227 10.58 2.76 -25.24
N SER A 228 10.15 1.93 -24.29
CA SER A 228 10.79 1.78 -22.98
C SER A 228 10.41 0.44 -22.34
N VAL A 229 11.23 -0.02 -21.39
CA VAL A 229 10.89 -1.20 -20.57
C VAL A 229 9.64 -0.95 -19.70
N ALA A 230 9.43 0.29 -19.24
CA ALA A 230 8.25 0.66 -18.45
C ALA A 230 6.95 0.53 -19.27
N GLN A 231 6.95 0.94 -20.54
CA GLN A 231 5.81 0.77 -21.44
C GLN A 231 5.48 -0.71 -21.64
N TRP A 232 6.49 -1.57 -21.80
CA TRP A 232 6.27 -3.01 -21.92
C TRP A 232 5.57 -3.60 -20.67
N TYR A 233 5.99 -3.20 -19.47
CA TYR A 233 5.32 -3.64 -18.23
C TYR A 233 3.91 -3.06 -18.06
N GLU A 234 3.65 -1.87 -18.62
CA GLU A 234 2.30 -1.29 -18.68
C GLU A 234 1.39 -2.12 -19.60
N ASP A 235 1.88 -2.51 -20.78
CA ASP A 235 1.16 -3.40 -21.70
C ASP A 235 0.92 -4.79 -21.08
N LEU A 236 1.92 -5.35 -20.38
CA LEU A 236 1.78 -6.60 -19.63
C LEU A 236 0.74 -6.46 -18.51
N SER A 237 0.66 -5.31 -17.85
CA SER A 237 -0.34 -5.07 -16.80
C SER A 237 -1.77 -5.09 -17.34
N ALA A 238 -1.99 -4.57 -18.56
CA ALA A 238 -3.28 -4.63 -19.23
C ALA A 238 -3.66 -6.07 -19.60
N LEU A 239 -2.68 -6.87 -20.06
CA LEU A 239 -2.89 -8.30 -20.28
C LEU A 239 -3.21 -9.04 -18.98
N ALA A 240 -2.47 -8.78 -17.90
CA ALA A 240 -2.71 -9.37 -16.58
C ALA A 240 -4.13 -9.04 -16.07
N LEU A 241 -4.55 -7.77 -16.17
CA LEU A 241 -5.90 -7.33 -15.84
C LEU A 241 -6.96 -8.08 -16.67
N SER A 242 -6.76 -8.21 -17.98
CA SER A 242 -7.70 -8.94 -18.86
C SER A 242 -7.80 -10.44 -18.53
N ALA A 243 -6.71 -11.02 -18.03
CA ALA A 243 -6.67 -12.39 -17.55
C ALA A 243 -7.24 -12.55 -16.13
N GLY A 244 -7.51 -11.47 -15.41
CA GLY A 244 -7.92 -11.49 -14.00
C GLY A 244 -6.78 -11.82 -13.05
N VAL A 245 -5.55 -11.40 -13.37
CA VAL A 245 -4.33 -11.62 -12.58
C VAL A 245 -3.84 -10.29 -11.97
N ALA A 246 -3.74 -10.23 -10.65
CA ALA A 246 -3.00 -9.19 -9.93
C ALA A 246 -1.54 -9.64 -9.73
N CYS A 247 -0.58 -8.81 -10.08
CA CYS A 247 0.84 -9.12 -9.93
C CYS A 247 1.42 -8.43 -8.69
N ASP A 248 1.67 -9.23 -7.65
CA ASP A 248 2.25 -8.78 -6.39
C ASP A 248 3.77 -8.94 -6.43
N LEU A 249 4.52 -7.85 -6.23
CA LEU A 249 5.98 -7.81 -6.27
C LEU A 249 6.56 -7.72 -4.86
N LEU A 250 7.21 -8.79 -4.41
CA LEU A 250 7.85 -8.92 -3.10
C LEU A 250 9.36 -8.90 -3.30
N VAL A 251 9.94 -7.70 -3.24
CA VAL A 251 11.32 -7.44 -3.65
C VAL A 251 12.22 -7.40 -2.43
N VAL A 252 13.11 -8.37 -2.31
CA VAL A 252 14.05 -8.48 -1.19
C VAL A 252 15.46 -8.33 -1.76
N ALA A 253 15.86 -7.08 -1.94
CA ALA A 253 17.10 -6.76 -2.63
C ALA A 253 17.68 -5.42 -2.13
N GLU A 254 18.98 -5.46 -1.83
CA GLU A 254 19.81 -4.28 -1.51
C GLU A 254 20.31 -3.56 -2.76
N ARG A 255 20.19 -4.20 -3.92
CA ARG A 255 20.63 -3.67 -5.21
C ARG A 255 19.43 -3.19 -6.04
N PRO A 256 19.69 -2.31 -7.03
CA PRO A 256 18.66 -1.89 -7.96
C PRO A 256 18.02 -3.09 -8.68
N CYS A 257 16.69 -3.10 -8.71
CA CYS A 257 15.85 -4.10 -9.37
C CYS A 257 15.13 -3.54 -10.60
N GLY A 258 15.22 -2.23 -10.85
CA GLY A 258 14.47 -1.59 -11.93
C GLY A 258 13.01 -1.38 -11.57
N LEU A 259 12.73 -0.97 -10.32
CA LEU A 259 11.36 -0.82 -9.83
C LEU A 259 10.58 0.25 -10.57
N GLU A 260 11.24 1.21 -11.22
CA GLU A 260 10.59 2.20 -12.08
C GLU A 260 9.75 1.54 -13.20
N ALA A 261 10.26 0.47 -13.81
CA ALA A 261 9.55 -0.29 -14.82
C ALA A 261 8.61 -1.33 -14.19
N LEU A 262 9.11 -2.11 -13.23
CA LEU A 262 8.34 -3.20 -12.59
C LEU A 262 7.09 -2.70 -11.87
N ALA A 263 7.13 -1.50 -11.25
CA ALA A 263 5.98 -0.94 -10.55
C ALA A 263 4.75 -0.76 -11.45
N LYS A 264 4.94 -0.56 -12.76
CA LYS A 264 3.83 -0.45 -13.74
C LYS A 264 2.96 -1.69 -13.75
N LEU A 265 3.58 -2.86 -13.60
CA LEU A 265 2.87 -4.13 -13.56
C LEU A 265 1.94 -4.22 -12.36
N ALA A 266 2.45 -3.94 -11.15
CA ALA A 266 1.65 -3.95 -9.94
C ALA A 266 0.57 -2.84 -9.97
N GLU A 267 0.93 -1.63 -10.40
CA GLU A 267 0.00 -0.49 -10.51
C GLU A 267 -1.21 -0.80 -11.42
N GLY A 268 -0.97 -1.36 -12.61
CA GLY A 268 -2.02 -1.61 -13.61
C GLY A 268 -2.83 -2.89 -13.36
N SER A 269 -2.22 -3.91 -12.75
CA SER A 269 -2.91 -5.15 -12.40
C SER A 269 -3.66 -5.10 -11.05
N GLY A 270 -3.43 -4.05 -10.25
CA GLY A 270 -3.98 -3.92 -8.90
C GLY A 270 -3.26 -4.78 -7.85
N GLY A 271 -2.01 -5.18 -8.13
CA GLY A 271 -1.15 -5.88 -7.19
C GLY A 271 -0.36 -4.94 -6.28
N VAL A 272 0.30 -5.51 -5.27
CA VAL A 272 1.14 -4.76 -4.32
C VAL A 272 2.61 -4.75 -4.73
N LEU A 273 3.38 -3.76 -4.29
CA LEU A 273 4.85 -3.76 -4.34
C LEU A 273 5.41 -3.47 -2.95
N TYR A 274 6.05 -4.49 -2.36
CA TYR A 274 6.78 -4.38 -1.10
C TYR A 274 8.28 -4.50 -1.37
N HIS A 275 9.05 -3.53 -0.87
CA HIS A 275 10.50 -3.49 -1.05
C HIS A 275 11.22 -3.57 0.29
N TYR A 276 11.99 -4.63 0.48
CA TYR A 276 12.86 -4.86 1.64
C TYR A 276 14.30 -4.51 1.25
N ALA A 277 14.58 -3.20 1.22
CA ALA A 277 15.85 -2.63 0.73
C ALA A 277 17.08 -3.02 1.57
N ASP A 278 16.89 -3.49 2.80
CA ASP A 278 17.96 -3.92 3.69
C ASP A 278 18.33 -5.42 3.53
N GLY A 279 17.76 -6.09 2.52
CA GLY A 279 17.98 -7.51 2.26
C GLY A 279 17.08 -8.44 3.09
N ALA A 280 17.39 -9.73 3.07
CA ALA A 280 16.57 -10.78 3.69
C ALA A 280 16.63 -10.77 5.23
N GLU A 281 17.71 -10.24 5.82
CA GLU A 281 17.88 -10.24 7.27
C GLU A 281 16.88 -9.28 7.94
N GLY A 282 15.90 -9.86 8.65
CA GLY A 282 14.84 -9.09 9.29
C GLY A 282 13.75 -8.59 8.34
N ALA A 283 13.73 -9.07 7.08
CA ALA A 283 12.60 -8.86 6.18
C ALA A 283 11.36 -9.59 6.71
N ALA A 284 10.24 -8.88 6.80
CA ALA A 284 8.99 -9.40 7.33
C ALA A 284 8.11 -10.03 6.23
N VAL A 285 8.72 -10.56 5.16
CA VAL A 285 8.02 -11.10 3.98
C VAL A 285 6.94 -12.11 4.39
N PRO A 286 7.21 -13.10 5.28
CA PRO A 286 6.19 -14.06 5.66
C PRO A 286 5.00 -13.42 6.38
N GLN A 287 5.26 -12.48 7.28
CA GLN A 287 4.22 -11.81 8.04
C GLN A 287 3.36 -10.91 7.14
N ASP A 288 3.99 -10.24 6.16
CA ASP A 288 3.30 -9.34 5.25
C ASP A 288 2.47 -10.09 4.22
N VAL A 289 2.96 -11.23 3.71
CA VAL A 289 2.19 -12.12 2.82
C VAL A 289 1.02 -12.75 3.56
N PHE A 290 1.23 -13.25 4.79
CA PHE A 290 0.14 -13.76 5.63
C PHE A 290 -0.96 -12.70 5.79
N ARG A 291 -0.59 -11.45 6.13
CA ARG A 291 -1.56 -10.36 6.28
C ARG A 291 -2.26 -10.02 4.98
N LEU A 292 -1.53 -9.95 3.86
CA LEU A 292 -2.10 -9.67 2.55
C LEU A 292 -3.20 -10.68 2.18
N LEU A 293 -2.97 -11.96 2.46
CA LEU A 293 -3.86 -13.05 2.06
C LEU A 293 -4.95 -13.39 3.10
N SER A 294 -4.75 -13.02 4.36
CA SER A 294 -5.74 -13.23 5.43
C SER A 294 -6.90 -12.24 5.37
N ARG A 295 -6.77 -11.17 4.60
CA ARG A 295 -7.81 -10.15 4.47
C ARG A 295 -8.95 -10.64 3.59
N GLU A 296 -10.15 -10.19 3.93
CA GLU A 296 -11.30 -10.33 3.05
C GLU A 296 -11.05 -9.52 1.77
N ALA A 297 -11.10 -10.20 0.62
CA ALA A 297 -10.81 -9.59 -0.67
C ALA A 297 -12.04 -9.60 -1.58
N ALA A 298 -12.35 -8.43 -2.14
CA ALA A 298 -13.29 -8.25 -3.23
C ALA A 298 -12.60 -8.57 -4.56
N LEU A 299 -13.14 -9.53 -5.29
CA LEU A 299 -12.54 -10.13 -6.48
C LEU A 299 -13.23 -9.64 -7.76
N GLY A 300 -12.45 -9.34 -8.80
CA GLY A 300 -12.95 -8.91 -10.12
C GLY A 300 -13.81 -7.66 -10.02
N ALA A 301 -13.31 -6.62 -9.36
CA ALA A 301 -14.08 -5.42 -9.05
C ALA A 301 -14.20 -4.48 -10.26
N THR A 302 -15.42 -4.00 -10.49
CA THR A 302 -15.72 -2.92 -11.43
C THR A 302 -16.29 -1.73 -10.65
N LEU A 303 -15.71 -0.54 -10.81
CA LEU A 303 -16.08 0.68 -10.11
C LEU A 303 -16.63 1.69 -11.12
N ARG A 304 -17.78 2.28 -10.80
CA ARG A 304 -18.34 3.39 -11.58
C ARG A 304 -18.54 4.60 -10.69
N LEU A 305 -17.95 5.72 -11.09
CA LEU A 305 -18.13 7.01 -10.44
C LEU A 305 -19.22 7.80 -11.17
N ARG A 306 -20.03 8.55 -10.41
CA ARG A 306 -21.06 9.45 -10.93
C ARG A 306 -21.04 10.74 -10.13
N THR A 307 -21.24 11.86 -10.81
CA THR A 307 -21.25 13.20 -10.20
C THR A 307 -22.55 13.94 -10.53
N SER A 308 -22.88 14.98 -9.75
CA SER A 308 -23.79 16.04 -10.22
C SER A 308 -23.25 16.69 -11.50
N CYS A 309 -24.12 17.33 -12.30
CA CYS A 309 -23.77 17.80 -13.64
C CYS A 309 -22.82 19.01 -13.69
N GLU A 310 -22.64 19.73 -12.58
CA GLU A 310 -21.84 20.94 -12.50
C GLU A 310 -20.33 20.66 -12.41
N PHE A 311 -19.94 19.42 -12.19
CA PHE A 311 -18.56 18.98 -12.07
C PHE A 311 -18.38 17.56 -12.61
N LYS A 312 -17.18 17.24 -13.07
CA LYS A 312 -16.83 15.93 -13.61
C LYS A 312 -15.51 15.45 -13.04
N VAL A 313 -15.25 14.16 -13.23
CA VAL A 313 -13.97 13.56 -12.82
C VAL A 313 -12.88 14.06 -13.76
N ALA A 314 -11.92 14.81 -13.22
CA ALA A 314 -10.76 15.28 -13.98
C ALA A 314 -9.67 14.21 -14.04
N ARG A 315 -9.48 13.47 -12.94
CA ARG A 315 -8.48 12.41 -12.84
C ARG A 315 -8.81 11.42 -11.73
N ALA A 316 -8.44 10.17 -11.93
CA ALA A 316 -8.44 9.14 -10.90
C ALA A 316 -7.00 8.76 -10.52
N TYR A 317 -6.79 8.43 -9.25
CA TYR A 317 -5.51 7.97 -8.72
C TYR A 317 -5.69 6.76 -7.82
N GLY A 318 -4.63 5.96 -7.74
CA GLY A 318 -4.57 4.70 -7.03
C GLY A 318 -4.13 3.59 -7.98
N HIS A 319 -4.29 2.34 -7.55
CA HIS A 319 -4.02 1.14 -8.36
C HIS A 319 -5.34 0.65 -8.96
N LEU A 320 -5.80 1.38 -9.97
CA LEU A 320 -7.04 1.14 -10.69
C LEU A 320 -6.80 1.38 -12.18
N ALA A 321 -7.36 0.53 -13.02
CA ALA A 321 -7.28 0.67 -14.47
C ALA A 321 -8.55 1.34 -14.99
N ALA A 322 -8.41 2.40 -15.78
CA ALA A 322 -9.55 2.98 -16.48
C ALA A 322 -10.03 2.02 -17.58
N ASP A 323 -11.34 1.94 -17.74
CA ASP A 323 -11.93 1.27 -18.90
C ASP A 323 -11.62 2.07 -20.18
N GLY A 324 -11.26 1.38 -21.25
CA GLY A 324 -10.90 2.02 -22.52
C GLY A 324 -12.09 2.50 -23.35
N ASP A 325 -13.29 1.98 -23.08
CA ASP A 325 -14.50 2.20 -23.85
C ASP A 325 -15.54 3.04 -23.11
N VAL A 326 -15.52 3.04 -21.76
CA VAL A 326 -16.51 3.71 -20.91
C VAL A 326 -15.86 4.70 -19.95
N ASP A 327 -16.18 5.98 -20.10
CA ASP A 327 -15.75 7.03 -19.18
C ASP A 327 -16.21 6.77 -17.74
N GLU A 328 -15.36 7.11 -16.77
CA GLU A 328 -15.63 7.01 -15.32
C GLU A 328 -15.94 5.57 -14.83
N LEU A 329 -15.57 4.57 -15.64
CA LEU A 329 -15.56 3.16 -15.29
C LEU A 329 -14.11 2.70 -15.07
N TYR A 330 -13.90 1.93 -14.00
CA TYR A 330 -12.58 1.46 -13.60
C TYR A 330 -12.63 0.00 -13.18
N HIS A 331 -11.49 -0.70 -13.30
CA HIS A 331 -11.33 -2.10 -12.98
C HIS A 331 -10.19 -2.32 -11.99
N ALA A 332 -10.37 -3.33 -11.13
CA ALA A 332 -9.33 -3.83 -10.24
C ALA A 332 -9.53 -5.33 -10.00
N VAL A 333 -8.46 -6.13 -10.10
CA VAL A 333 -8.56 -7.58 -9.95
C VAL A 333 -8.88 -7.99 -8.51
N CYS A 334 -8.22 -7.36 -7.53
CA CYS A 334 -8.44 -7.61 -6.11
C CYS A 334 -8.47 -6.29 -5.34
N LEU A 335 -9.45 -6.13 -4.47
CA LEU A 335 -9.55 -5.02 -3.52
C LEU A 335 -9.66 -5.56 -2.11
N ASP A 336 -9.11 -4.86 -1.14
CA ASP A 336 -9.26 -5.11 0.29
C ASP A 336 -9.68 -3.84 1.03
N GLU A 337 -9.77 -3.92 2.35
CA GLU A 337 -10.15 -2.78 3.21
C GLU A 337 -9.15 -1.61 3.19
N HIS A 338 -7.91 -1.83 2.71
CA HIS A 338 -6.88 -0.80 2.61
C HIS A 338 -6.79 -0.19 1.21
N SER A 339 -7.52 -0.74 0.24
CA SER A 339 -7.52 -0.24 -1.13
C SER A 339 -8.10 1.18 -1.18
N THR A 340 -7.23 2.15 -1.45
CA THR A 340 -7.58 3.58 -1.45
C THR A 340 -7.52 4.17 -2.85
N PHE A 341 -8.56 4.91 -3.21
CA PHE A 341 -8.66 5.63 -4.49
C PHE A 341 -8.94 7.10 -4.25
N MET A 342 -8.36 7.96 -5.07
CA MET A 342 -8.56 9.40 -5.02
C MET A 342 -9.06 9.89 -6.37
N PHE A 343 -9.99 10.82 -6.35
CA PHE A 343 -10.54 11.44 -7.56
C PHE A 343 -10.39 12.95 -7.46
N ASP A 344 -9.82 13.55 -8.50
CA ASP A 344 -9.80 14.99 -8.70
C ASP A 344 -11.02 15.39 -9.52
N PHE A 345 -11.63 16.51 -9.18
CA PHE A 345 -12.80 17.01 -9.87
C PHE A 345 -12.56 18.40 -10.41
N GLU A 346 -13.15 18.69 -11.57
CA GLU A 346 -13.18 20.02 -12.14
C GLU A 346 -14.61 20.46 -12.39
N PHE A 347 -14.88 21.77 -12.20
CA PHE A 347 -16.16 22.33 -12.60
C PHE A 347 -16.29 22.28 -14.12
N VAL A 348 -17.50 21.96 -14.59
CA VAL A 348 -17.81 22.00 -16.02
C VAL A 348 -17.85 23.44 -16.51
N GLU A 349 -18.40 24.34 -15.69
CA GLU A 349 -18.58 25.76 -16.00
C GLU A 349 -18.05 26.64 -14.86
N ALA A 350 -17.74 27.91 -15.16
CA ALA A 350 -17.14 28.84 -14.20
C ALA A 350 -18.09 29.26 -13.07
N GLU A 351 -19.41 29.12 -13.27
CA GLU A 351 -20.45 29.47 -12.30
C GLU A 351 -20.49 28.50 -11.11
N GLY A 352 -20.02 27.25 -11.27
CA GLY A 352 -20.02 26.24 -10.22
C GLY A 352 -21.43 25.83 -9.77
N PHE A 353 -21.60 25.60 -8.47
CA PHE A 353 -22.87 25.17 -7.88
C PHE A 353 -23.71 26.32 -7.33
N ASP A 354 -25.02 26.22 -7.48
CA ASP A 354 -25.97 26.99 -6.68
C ASP A 354 -25.93 26.55 -5.21
N TYR A 355 -26.16 27.47 -4.29
CA TYR A 355 -26.07 27.23 -2.84
C TYR A 355 -27.14 26.26 -2.33
N ASP A 356 -28.23 26.07 -3.07
CA ASP A 356 -29.35 25.20 -2.69
C ASP A 356 -29.21 23.78 -3.26
N VAL A 357 -28.23 23.54 -4.15
CA VAL A 357 -27.95 22.23 -4.74
C VAL A 357 -26.68 21.66 -4.13
N ALA A 358 -26.80 20.53 -3.43
CA ALA A 358 -25.66 19.87 -2.82
C ALA A 358 -24.82 19.11 -3.88
N PRO A 359 -23.53 19.43 -4.06
CA PRO A 359 -22.62 18.62 -4.87
C PRO A 359 -22.68 17.16 -4.40
N THR A 360 -22.97 16.25 -5.31
CA THR A 360 -23.16 14.84 -5.02
C THR A 360 -22.19 14.00 -5.83
N VAL A 361 -21.54 13.04 -5.15
CA VAL A 361 -20.73 11.98 -5.77
C VAL A 361 -21.32 10.64 -5.37
N GLN A 362 -21.46 9.72 -6.32
CA GLN A 362 -21.86 8.35 -6.08
C GLN A 362 -20.85 7.39 -6.70
N LEU A 363 -20.30 6.50 -5.87
CA LEU A 363 -19.44 5.40 -6.28
C LEU A 363 -20.21 4.09 -6.17
N ALA A 364 -20.31 3.35 -7.26
CA ALA A 364 -20.88 2.00 -7.29
C ALA A 364 -19.78 0.98 -7.60
N ILE A 365 -19.64 -0.04 -6.77
CA ILE A 365 -18.59 -1.06 -6.85
C ILE A 365 -19.27 -2.42 -6.95
N ARG A 366 -19.12 -3.10 -8.09
CA ARG A 366 -19.54 -4.49 -8.28
C ARG A 366 -18.33 -5.39 -8.09
N TYR A 367 -18.44 -6.45 -7.29
CA TYR A 367 -17.35 -7.39 -7.04
C TYR A 367 -17.89 -8.77 -6.65
N SER A 368 -17.00 -9.75 -6.60
CA SER A 368 -17.29 -11.10 -6.08
C SER A 368 -16.60 -11.31 -4.73
N LEU A 369 -17.21 -12.10 -3.86
CA LEU A 369 -16.67 -12.48 -2.56
C LEU A 369 -16.74 -14.01 -2.40
N LEU A 370 -15.69 -14.59 -1.81
CA LEU A 370 -15.69 -16.00 -1.43
C LEU A 370 -16.26 -16.15 -0.03
N VAL A 371 -17.42 -16.81 0.08
CA VAL A 371 -18.13 -16.99 1.35
C VAL A 371 -18.13 -18.46 1.76
N PRO A 372 -17.72 -18.80 2.99
CA PRO A 372 -17.83 -20.15 3.53
C PRO A 372 -19.28 -20.64 3.54
N VAL A 373 -19.52 -21.83 2.98
CA VAL A 373 -20.84 -22.50 3.04
C VAL A 373 -20.99 -23.12 4.42
N ARG A 374 -21.92 -22.58 5.21
CA ARG A 374 -22.32 -23.25 6.47
C ARG A 374 -23.17 -24.48 6.13
N PRO A 375 -22.86 -25.66 6.68
CA PRO A 375 -23.68 -26.84 6.43
C PRO A 375 -25.10 -26.60 6.95
N ALA A 376 -26.09 -26.72 6.06
CA ALA A 376 -27.50 -26.67 6.40
C ALA A 376 -27.84 -27.88 7.27
N GLY A 377 -27.99 -27.69 8.60
CA GLY A 377 -28.39 -28.77 9.50
C GLY A 377 -27.85 -28.73 10.94
N GLY A 378 -26.95 -27.79 11.28
CA GLY A 378 -26.59 -27.55 12.68
C GLY A 378 -27.66 -26.71 13.37
N GLY A 379 -28.70 -27.35 13.90
CA GLY A 379 -29.63 -26.67 14.82
C GLY A 379 -28.83 -25.95 15.90
N VAL A 380 -29.16 -24.69 16.14
CA VAL A 380 -28.72 -23.96 17.33
C VAL A 380 -29.29 -24.74 18.52
N VAL A 381 -28.48 -25.63 19.09
CA VAL A 381 -28.70 -26.04 20.47
C VAL A 381 -28.15 -24.86 21.24
N ASP A 382 -29.03 -23.95 21.66
CA ASP A 382 -28.71 -23.03 22.73
C ASP A 382 -28.34 -23.91 23.93
N GLU A 383 -27.04 -24.12 24.14
CA GLU A 383 -26.50 -24.79 25.31
C GLU A 383 -26.65 -23.79 26.48
N TYR A 384 -27.88 -23.67 26.96
CA TYR A 384 -28.15 -23.06 28.25
C TYR A 384 -27.69 -24.05 29.32
N ASP A 385 -26.54 -23.79 29.94
CA ASP A 385 -26.24 -24.39 31.24
C ASP A 385 -27.35 -24.03 32.24
N ALA A 386 -27.69 -24.98 33.10
CA ALA A 386 -28.85 -24.95 34.03
C ALA A 386 -28.87 -23.79 35.06
N ASN A 387 -27.97 -22.80 34.94
CA ASN A 387 -27.88 -21.62 35.80
C ASN A 387 -27.87 -20.26 35.06
N GLY A 388 -28.14 -20.20 33.75
CA GLY A 388 -28.49 -18.95 33.08
C GLY A 388 -27.42 -17.84 33.09
N ALA A 389 -26.13 -18.18 33.17
CA ALA A 389 -25.03 -17.22 33.10
C ALA A 389 -24.33 -17.30 31.72
N ARG A 390 -24.15 -16.15 31.06
CA ARG A 390 -23.37 -16.05 29.81
C ARG A 390 -21.89 -16.36 30.10
N SER A 391 -21.33 -17.37 29.44
CA SER A 391 -19.88 -17.61 29.44
C SER A 391 -19.18 -16.58 28.56
N HIS A 392 -18.39 -15.71 29.20
CA HIS A 392 -17.33 -14.97 28.52
C HIS A 392 -16.19 -15.94 28.21
N ALA A 393 -16.08 -16.37 26.95
CA ALA A 393 -14.86 -17.03 26.48
C ALA A 393 -13.77 -15.95 26.31
N GLY A 394 -12.84 -15.93 27.25
CA GLY A 394 -11.66 -15.09 27.24
C GLY A 394 -10.56 -15.61 26.32
N GLU A 395 -9.81 -14.66 25.79
CA GLU A 395 -8.52 -14.82 25.11
C GLU A 395 -7.50 -15.48 26.05
N ASN A 396 -6.96 -16.64 25.67
CA ASN A 396 -5.53 -16.95 25.74
C ASN A 396 -5.17 -18.35 25.20
N GLY A 397 -4.03 -18.36 24.50
CA GLY A 397 -3.29 -19.48 23.88
C GLY A 397 -3.61 -20.92 24.28
N GLY A 398 -3.93 -21.72 23.26
CA GLY A 398 -3.90 -23.18 23.31
C GLY A 398 -4.05 -23.76 21.91
N VAL A 399 -2.96 -24.25 21.34
CA VAL A 399 -2.96 -25.09 20.13
C VAL A 399 -3.83 -26.31 20.41
N GLY A 400 -5.01 -26.37 19.79
CA GLY A 400 -6.00 -27.41 20.02
C GLY A 400 -6.91 -27.54 18.80
N SER A 401 -6.61 -28.53 17.97
CA SER A 401 -7.46 -29.03 16.89
C SER A 401 -8.90 -29.28 17.39
N ARG A 402 -9.88 -28.61 16.77
CA ARG A 402 -11.34 -28.89 16.65
C ARG A 402 -12.02 -27.61 16.11
N GLY A 403 -12.88 -27.62 15.12
CA GLY A 403 -13.67 -28.69 14.54
C GLY A 403 -14.97 -28.08 14.01
N GLY A 404 -15.04 -27.93 12.70
CA GLY A 404 -16.20 -27.49 11.95
C GLY A 404 -15.76 -27.42 10.49
N ALA A 405 -15.63 -28.56 9.83
CA ALA A 405 -15.24 -28.62 8.43
C ALA A 405 -16.20 -27.72 7.62
N VAL A 406 -15.68 -26.59 7.14
CA VAL A 406 -16.41 -25.73 6.21
C VAL A 406 -16.69 -26.61 4.99
N ALA A 407 -17.97 -26.87 4.72
CA ALA A 407 -18.41 -27.88 3.76
C ALA A 407 -18.17 -27.47 2.28
N GLY A 408 -17.63 -26.26 2.07
CA GLY A 408 -17.33 -25.69 0.76
C GLY A 408 -17.35 -24.17 0.83
N PHE A 409 -17.07 -23.52 -0.29
CA PHE A 409 -17.20 -22.07 -0.46
C PHE A 409 -18.16 -21.79 -1.61
N ARG A 410 -18.83 -20.64 -1.57
CA ARG A 410 -19.61 -20.12 -2.68
C ARG A 410 -19.10 -18.75 -3.08
N VAL A 411 -19.17 -18.46 -4.38
CA VAL A 411 -18.90 -17.12 -4.89
C VAL A 411 -20.20 -16.32 -4.81
N GLU A 412 -20.20 -15.23 -4.05
CA GLU A 412 -21.30 -14.27 -3.99
C GLU A 412 -20.93 -13.01 -4.78
N ARG A 413 -21.80 -12.57 -5.69
CA ARG A 413 -21.65 -11.25 -6.30
C ARG A 413 -22.32 -10.20 -5.42
N ARG A 414 -21.65 -9.07 -5.27
CA ARG A 414 -22.09 -7.95 -4.45
C ARG A 414 -22.00 -6.63 -5.19
N LEU A 415 -22.89 -5.72 -4.83
CA LEU A 415 -22.87 -4.33 -5.26
C LEU A 415 -22.83 -3.42 -4.02
N ARG A 416 -21.75 -2.65 -3.89
CA ARG A 416 -21.61 -1.60 -2.87
C ARG A 416 -21.83 -0.24 -3.50
N ILE A 417 -22.74 0.56 -2.93
CA ILE A 417 -23.02 1.93 -3.38
C ILE A 417 -22.70 2.88 -2.25
N VAL A 418 -21.81 3.84 -2.51
CA VAL A 418 -21.45 4.93 -1.59
C VAL A 418 -21.89 6.24 -2.21
N THR A 419 -22.78 6.98 -1.54
CA THR A 419 -23.17 8.32 -1.97
C THR A 419 -22.70 9.34 -0.94
N ALA A 420 -21.97 10.36 -1.38
CA ALA A 420 -21.48 11.46 -0.56
C ALA A 420 -21.98 12.79 -1.09
N GLN A 421 -22.39 13.68 -0.19
CA GLN A 421 -22.82 15.04 -0.51
C GLN A 421 -22.02 16.06 0.28
N ALA A 422 -21.56 17.11 -0.41
CA ALA A 422 -20.85 18.24 0.18
C ALA A 422 -21.75 19.50 0.22
N ARG A 423 -21.28 20.54 0.91
CA ARG A 423 -21.94 21.86 0.93
C ARG A 423 -21.17 22.88 0.09
N VAL A 424 -21.90 23.84 -0.45
CA VAL A 424 -21.31 24.95 -1.22
C VAL A 424 -20.94 26.10 -0.28
N ALA A 425 -19.67 26.48 -0.26
CA ALA A 425 -19.17 27.57 0.59
C ALA A 425 -19.58 28.94 0.04
N LYS A 426 -20.16 29.81 0.89
CA LYS A 426 -20.54 31.19 0.53
C LYS A 426 -19.39 32.21 0.64
N ARG A 427 -18.29 31.83 1.30
CA ARG A 427 -17.13 32.70 1.58
C ARG A 427 -15.86 31.88 1.58
N ALA A 428 -14.74 32.47 1.14
CA ALA A 428 -13.44 31.80 1.10
C ALA A 428 -12.97 31.26 2.47
N LYS A 429 -13.25 31.96 3.58
CA LYS A 429 -12.92 31.44 4.92
C LYS A 429 -13.58 30.09 5.21
N ALA A 430 -14.85 29.92 4.85
CA ALA A 430 -15.56 28.67 5.06
C ALA A 430 -14.96 27.52 4.23
N LEU A 431 -14.42 27.83 3.04
CA LEU A 431 -13.67 26.87 2.23
C LEU A 431 -12.40 26.41 2.96
N TYR A 432 -11.59 27.35 3.46
CA TYR A 432 -10.37 27.01 4.22
C TYR A 432 -10.67 26.24 5.51
N ASP A 433 -11.69 26.65 6.26
CA ASP A 433 -12.09 25.98 7.50
C ASP A 433 -12.61 24.54 7.25
N SER A 434 -13.13 24.26 6.04
CA SER A 434 -13.59 22.92 5.64
C SER A 434 -12.49 22.00 5.09
N ALA A 435 -11.28 22.52 4.90
CA ALA A 435 -10.20 21.75 4.30
C ALA A 435 -9.74 20.59 5.21
N ARG A 436 -9.45 19.46 4.59
CA ARG A 436 -8.87 18.29 5.24
C ARG A 436 -7.41 18.14 4.85
N CYS A 437 -6.51 18.45 5.78
CA CYS A 437 -5.08 18.52 5.52
C CYS A 437 -4.51 17.21 4.98
N ASP A 438 -4.91 16.08 5.56
CA ASP A 438 -4.53 14.73 5.14
C ASP A 438 -4.92 14.45 3.68
N VAL A 439 -6.17 14.75 3.31
CA VAL A 439 -6.70 14.54 1.95
C VAL A 439 -6.05 15.49 0.95
N VAL A 440 -5.86 16.77 1.31
CA VAL A 440 -5.17 17.76 0.47
C VAL A 440 -3.75 17.29 0.17
N MET A 441 -3.01 16.85 1.19
CA MET A 441 -1.65 16.36 1.01
C MET A 441 -1.60 15.05 0.21
N ALA A 442 -2.59 14.16 0.35
CA ALA A 442 -2.66 12.95 -0.45
C ALA A 442 -2.84 13.26 -1.95
N LEU A 443 -3.85 14.08 -2.28
CA LEU A 443 -4.10 14.50 -3.66
C LEU A 443 -2.91 15.28 -4.25
N LEU A 444 -2.32 16.20 -3.47
CA LEU A 444 -1.14 16.93 -3.89
C LEU A 444 0.03 15.99 -4.16
N THR A 445 0.30 15.03 -3.28
CA THR A 445 1.35 14.03 -3.48
C THR A 445 1.14 13.27 -4.79
N HIS A 446 -0.08 12.84 -5.09
CA HIS A 446 -0.39 12.15 -6.34
C HIS A 446 -0.16 13.02 -7.58
N LYS A 447 -0.55 14.29 -7.53
CA LYS A 447 -0.28 15.27 -8.61
C LYS A 447 1.22 15.48 -8.81
N ILE A 448 1.97 15.59 -7.73
CA ILE A 448 3.42 15.77 -7.76
C ILE A 448 4.15 14.52 -8.26
N ILE A 449 3.67 13.30 -7.95
CA ILE A 449 4.19 12.06 -8.55
C ILE A 449 4.03 12.10 -10.08
N LEU A 450 2.86 12.51 -10.58
CA LEU A 450 2.65 12.61 -12.03
C LEU A 450 3.55 13.67 -12.68
N ALA A 451 3.70 14.84 -12.06
CA ALA A 451 4.62 15.87 -12.53
C ALA A 451 6.08 15.36 -12.54
N SER A 452 6.48 14.61 -11.49
CA SER A 452 7.81 14.00 -11.40
C SER A 452 8.08 13.02 -12.53
N ARG A 453 7.09 12.20 -12.89
CA ARG A 453 7.18 11.25 -14.02
C ARG A 453 7.23 11.96 -15.38
N ALA A 454 6.48 13.05 -15.55
CA ALA A 454 6.35 13.75 -16.82
C ALA A 454 7.51 14.73 -17.10
N GLU A 455 7.92 15.48 -16.09
CA GLU A 455 8.81 16.65 -16.22
C GLU A 455 10.08 16.54 -15.36
N GLY A 456 10.17 15.49 -14.53
CA GLY A 456 11.29 15.23 -13.65
C GLY A 456 11.14 15.82 -12.25
N VAL A 457 11.96 15.32 -11.34
CA VAL A 457 11.98 15.72 -9.92
C VAL A 457 12.22 17.22 -9.71
N PRO A 458 13.14 17.90 -10.43
CA PRO A 458 13.34 19.33 -10.23
C PRO A 458 12.08 20.15 -10.47
N GLU A 459 11.32 19.84 -11.52
CA GLU A 459 10.08 20.54 -11.85
C GLU A 459 8.99 20.24 -10.83
N ALA A 460 8.81 18.96 -10.47
CA ALA A 460 7.90 18.56 -9.40
C ALA A 460 8.16 19.30 -8.07
N ARG A 461 9.43 19.54 -7.72
CA ARG A 461 9.82 20.31 -6.53
C ARG A 461 9.44 21.80 -6.66
N LEU A 462 9.64 22.39 -7.83
CA LEU A 462 9.26 23.78 -8.11
C LEU A 462 7.73 23.95 -8.01
N LEU A 463 6.97 23.11 -8.71
CA LEU A 463 5.50 23.12 -8.68
C LEU A 463 4.95 22.98 -7.26
N LEU A 464 5.53 22.11 -6.43
CA LEU A 464 5.13 21.93 -5.04
C LEU A 464 5.38 23.20 -4.20
N ARG A 465 6.51 23.88 -4.41
CA ARG A 465 6.84 25.15 -3.73
C ARG A 465 5.93 26.29 -4.18
N ASP A 466 5.70 26.39 -5.49
CA ASP A 466 4.81 27.40 -6.07
C ASP A 466 3.38 27.21 -5.59
N TRP A 467 2.90 25.96 -5.51
CA TRP A 467 1.59 25.65 -4.96
C TRP A 467 1.42 26.17 -3.53
N LEU A 468 2.40 25.93 -2.65
CA LEU A 468 2.34 26.45 -1.27
C LEU A 468 2.38 27.97 -1.26
N THR A 469 3.24 28.58 -2.08
CA THR A 469 3.37 30.05 -2.19
C THR A 469 2.04 30.68 -2.61
N ILE A 470 1.35 30.10 -3.60
CA ILE A 470 0.05 30.55 -4.09
C ILE A 470 -1.02 30.40 -2.98
N LEU A 471 -1.02 29.28 -2.25
CA LEU A 471 -1.94 29.07 -1.13
C LEU A 471 -1.75 30.12 -0.03
N VAL A 472 -0.49 30.36 0.38
CA VAL A 472 -0.14 31.37 1.40
C VAL A 472 -0.55 32.77 0.94
N ALA A 473 -0.26 33.13 -0.31
CA ALA A 473 -0.63 34.43 -0.88
C ALA A 473 -2.16 34.64 -0.86
N ASN A 474 -2.92 33.66 -1.35
CA ASN A 474 -4.39 33.73 -1.40
C ASN A 474 -5.02 33.79 0.00
N TYR A 475 -4.48 33.02 0.96
CA TYR A 475 -4.92 33.08 2.35
C TYR A 475 -4.69 34.46 2.96
N ASN A 476 -3.48 35.00 2.84
CA ASN A 476 -3.14 36.31 3.40
C ASN A 476 -3.92 37.45 2.74
N GLN A 477 -4.19 37.37 1.44
CA GLN A 477 -5.07 38.31 0.75
C GLN A 477 -6.51 38.22 1.27
N THR A 478 -7.03 37.00 1.47
CA THR A 478 -8.39 36.78 1.98
C THR A 478 -8.57 37.27 3.42
N GLN A 479 -7.58 37.04 4.27
CA GLN A 479 -7.57 37.52 5.65
C GLN A 479 -7.21 39.01 5.77
N LYS A 480 -6.86 39.67 4.66
CA LYS A 480 -6.39 41.06 4.61
C LYS A 480 -5.16 41.31 5.49
N LEU A 481 -4.28 40.32 5.57
CA LEU A 481 -3.01 40.39 6.31
C LEU A 481 -1.87 40.94 5.45
N ALA A 482 -1.97 40.78 4.12
CA ALA A 482 -0.95 41.26 3.20
C ALA A 482 -0.85 42.79 3.18
N HIS A 483 0.29 43.32 3.63
CA HIS A 483 0.65 44.74 3.51
C HIS A 483 1.78 44.85 2.48
N PHE A 484 1.46 45.30 1.27
CA PHE A 484 2.46 45.55 0.23
C PHE A 484 3.06 46.94 0.43
N GLY A 485 4.06 47.05 1.32
CA GLY A 485 4.91 48.23 1.47
C GLY A 485 6.17 48.14 0.61
N ASP A 486 6.99 49.21 0.56
CA ASP A 486 8.25 49.23 -0.20
C ASP A 486 9.41 48.52 0.52
N ASP A 487 9.27 48.19 1.82
CA ASP A 487 10.31 47.55 2.65
C ASP A 487 10.10 46.03 2.73
N PRO A 488 11.00 45.22 2.11
CA PRO A 488 10.91 43.76 2.12
C PRO A 488 10.85 43.15 3.53
N ALA A 489 11.48 43.79 4.53
CA ALA A 489 11.48 43.28 5.90
C ALA A 489 10.11 43.44 6.59
N GLN A 490 9.38 44.50 6.26
CA GLN A 490 8.01 44.73 6.77
C GLN A 490 6.99 43.85 6.05
N ILE A 491 7.19 43.59 4.75
CA ILE A 491 6.39 42.62 4.00
C ILE A 491 6.55 41.23 4.61
N ALA A 492 7.80 40.78 4.82
CA ALA A 492 8.08 39.46 5.40
C ALA A 492 7.51 39.29 6.81
N ALA A 493 7.55 40.33 7.64
CA ALA A 493 6.97 40.30 8.99
C ALA A 493 5.43 40.29 9.00
N GLY A 494 4.79 40.71 7.91
CA GLY A 494 3.33 40.81 7.77
C GLY A 494 2.65 39.58 7.15
N VAL A 495 3.40 38.63 6.60
CA VAL A 495 2.85 37.41 5.97
C VAL A 495 2.70 36.31 7.01
N ASP A 496 1.50 35.76 7.13
CA ASP A 496 1.25 34.55 7.91
C ASP A 496 1.51 33.31 7.06
N THR A 497 2.68 32.71 7.23
CA THR A 497 3.07 31.43 6.62
C THR A 497 2.62 30.21 7.45
N SER A 498 2.08 30.45 8.64
CA SER A 498 1.71 29.41 9.61
C SER A 498 0.19 29.17 9.72
N PHE A 499 -0.61 29.93 8.98
CA PHE A 499 -2.08 29.86 8.99
C PHE A 499 -2.66 29.94 10.41
N LYS A 500 -2.24 30.94 11.21
CA LYS A 500 -2.57 31.08 12.64
C LYS A 500 -4.08 31.06 12.92
N ASP A 501 -4.86 31.66 12.02
CA ASP A 501 -6.32 31.75 12.15
C ASP A 501 -7.07 30.62 11.40
N CYS A 502 -6.35 29.61 10.89
CA CYS A 502 -6.93 28.47 10.19
C CYS A 502 -6.23 27.15 10.55
N ALA A 503 -6.72 26.50 11.62
CA ALA A 503 -6.18 25.23 12.12
C ALA A 503 -6.17 24.10 11.06
N ALA A 504 -7.11 24.13 10.11
CA ALA A 504 -7.21 23.16 9.02
C ALA A 504 -6.00 23.19 8.07
N LEU A 505 -5.41 24.38 7.86
CA LEU A 505 -4.27 24.58 6.94
C LEU A 505 -2.92 24.63 7.68
N ALA A 506 -2.91 24.87 8.99
CA ALA A 506 -1.70 25.00 9.80
C ALA A 506 -0.66 23.87 9.62
N PRO A 507 -1.02 22.59 9.39
CA PRO A 507 -0.02 21.53 9.17
C PRO A 507 0.61 21.54 7.76
N ILE A 508 -0.04 22.15 6.76
CA ILE A 508 0.35 22.05 5.34
C ILE A 508 1.82 22.46 5.10
N PRO A 509 2.34 23.59 5.61
CA PRO A 509 3.73 23.98 5.34
C PRO A 509 4.75 22.92 5.78
N ARG A 510 4.52 22.29 6.94
CA ARG A 510 5.39 21.20 7.44
C ARG A 510 5.30 19.96 6.58
N LEU A 511 4.09 19.60 6.14
CA LEU A 511 3.87 18.42 5.30
C LEU A 511 4.47 18.60 3.89
N VAL A 512 4.34 19.80 3.31
CA VAL A 512 5.00 20.16 2.05
C VAL A 512 6.52 20.09 2.20
N TYR A 513 7.08 20.62 3.29
CA TYR A 513 8.50 20.50 3.58
C TYR A 513 8.93 19.03 3.73
N GLY A 514 8.16 18.20 4.46
CA GLY A 514 8.42 16.77 4.58
C GLY A 514 8.42 16.05 3.23
N LEU A 515 7.46 16.38 2.37
CA LEU A 515 7.36 15.83 1.02
C LEU A 515 8.59 16.17 0.17
N LEU A 516 9.05 17.43 0.22
CA LEU A 516 10.29 17.88 -0.42
C LEU A 516 11.55 17.18 0.11
N ARG A 517 11.52 16.64 1.33
CA ARG A 517 12.65 15.96 1.99
C ARG A 517 12.63 14.45 1.83
N SER A 518 11.51 13.89 1.39
CA SER A 518 11.33 12.45 1.25
C SER A 518 12.11 11.84 0.10
N ASP A 519 12.27 10.51 0.10
CA ASP A 519 12.89 9.77 -0.99
C ASP A 519 12.16 9.91 -2.33
N LEU A 520 10.89 10.30 -2.32
CA LEU A 520 10.13 10.62 -3.53
C LEU A 520 10.74 11.80 -4.28
N LEU A 521 11.06 12.90 -3.58
CA LEU A 521 11.50 14.16 -4.19
C LEU A 521 12.95 14.53 -3.87
N SER A 522 13.67 13.73 -3.11
CA SER A 522 15.09 13.96 -2.81
C SER A 522 15.93 13.85 -4.08
N ASP A 523 16.91 14.73 -4.22
CA ASP A 523 17.94 14.67 -5.27
C ASP A 523 18.91 13.49 -5.03
N SER A 524 18.92 12.94 -3.81
CA SER A 524 19.73 11.79 -3.41
C SER A 524 18.87 10.85 -2.58
N PRO A 525 18.01 10.02 -3.21
CA PRO A 525 17.21 9.05 -2.49
C PRO A 525 18.09 8.04 -1.75
N SER A 526 17.57 7.45 -0.69
CA SER A 526 18.27 6.47 0.15
C SER A 526 18.69 5.19 -0.60
N HIS A 527 17.94 4.83 -1.64
CA HIS A 527 18.18 3.69 -2.53
C HIS A 527 17.77 4.06 -3.97
N PRO A 528 18.40 3.53 -5.03
CA PRO A 528 18.06 3.86 -6.41
C PRO A 528 16.59 3.57 -6.79
N ASP A 529 16.00 2.52 -6.22
CA ASP A 529 14.59 2.19 -6.40
C ASP A 529 13.64 2.86 -5.38
N ALA A 530 14.16 3.59 -4.38
CA ALA A 530 13.32 4.14 -3.30
C ALA A 530 12.23 5.08 -3.85
N ARG A 531 12.55 5.87 -4.88
CA ARG A 531 11.58 6.75 -5.52
C ARG A 531 10.42 5.97 -6.13
N ALA A 532 10.71 4.98 -6.97
CA ALA A 532 9.69 4.15 -7.60
C ALA A 532 8.84 3.39 -6.55
N HIS A 533 9.48 2.90 -5.48
CA HIS A 533 8.77 2.31 -4.35
C HIS A 533 7.85 3.32 -3.66
N CYS A 534 8.32 4.53 -3.33
CA CYS A 534 7.50 5.58 -2.75
C CYS A 534 6.33 5.94 -3.67
N GLU A 535 6.57 6.12 -4.98
CA GLU A 535 5.51 6.43 -5.94
C GLU A 535 4.40 5.39 -5.96
N HIS A 536 4.76 4.10 -6.00
CA HIS A 536 3.79 3.02 -5.97
C HIS A 536 3.08 2.94 -4.61
N PHE A 537 3.85 2.86 -3.53
CA PHE A 537 3.33 2.58 -2.18
C PHE A 537 2.47 3.74 -1.67
N TRP A 538 2.89 4.98 -1.88
CA TRP A 538 2.15 6.14 -1.38
C TRP A 538 0.82 6.35 -2.11
N ARG A 539 0.71 5.88 -3.36
CA ARG A 539 -0.54 5.93 -4.13
C ARG A 539 -1.62 4.97 -3.64
N SER A 540 -1.28 3.96 -2.83
CA SER A 540 -2.25 3.03 -2.24
C SER A 540 -2.60 3.36 -0.79
N LEU A 541 -1.90 4.29 -0.15
CA LEU A 541 -2.14 4.63 1.25
C LEU A 541 -3.40 5.49 1.44
N GLU A 542 -4.12 5.23 2.53
CA GLU A 542 -5.10 6.18 3.04
C GLU A 542 -4.45 7.52 3.45
N PRO A 543 -5.18 8.65 3.40
CA PRO A 543 -4.63 9.98 3.68
C PRO A 543 -3.82 10.10 4.98
N SER A 544 -4.32 9.49 6.07
CA SER A 544 -3.68 9.48 7.38
C SER A 544 -2.33 8.77 7.37
N LEU A 545 -2.24 7.61 6.71
CA LEU A 545 -0.99 6.85 6.62
C LEU A 545 0.00 7.51 5.67
N LEU A 546 -0.48 8.12 4.58
CA LEU A 546 0.37 8.89 3.68
C LEU A 546 0.97 10.11 4.39
N GLN A 547 0.17 10.83 5.19
CA GLN A 547 0.67 11.92 6.00
C GLN A 547 1.80 11.46 6.95
N LEU A 548 1.62 10.30 7.59
CA LEU A 548 2.64 9.69 8.46
C LEU A 548 3.90 9.26 7.70
N ALA A 549 3.75 8.77 6.46
CA ALA A 549 4.88 8.42 5.60
C ALA A 549 5.70 9.65 5.16
N VAL A 550 5.00 10.74 4.84
CA VAL A 550 5.60 12.01 4.43
C VAL A 550 6.26 12.74 5.61
N TYR A 551 5.62 12.69 6.78
CA TYR A 551 6.10 13.35 7.98
C TYR A 551 5.96 12.43 9.20
N PRO A 552 7.05 11.76 9.60
CA PRO A 552 7.05 10.85 10.74
C PRO A 552 6.53 11.48 12.03
N ALA A 553 5.90 10.68 12.89
CA ALA A 553 5.46 11.13 14.20
C ALA A 553 6.52 10.81 15.25
N MET A 554 6.84 11.75 16.14
CA MET A 554 7.73 11.51 17.29
C MET A 554 7.02 11.86 18.60
N CYS A 555 6.99 10.92 19.53
CA CYS A 555 6.54 11.13 20.91
C CYS A 555 7.66 10.75 21.89
N SER A 556 7.52 11.12 23.16
CA SER A 556 8.55 10.80 24.16
C SER A 556 7.98 10.34 25.49
N TYR A 557 8.86 9.71 26.28
CA TYR A 557 8.57 9.09 27.56
C TYR A 557 9.65 9.41 28.59
N TYR A 558 9.25 9.55 29.85
CA TYR A 558 10.18 9.67 30.97
C TYR A 558 10.77 8.32 31.40
N ASP A 559 10.02 7.24 31.20
CA ASP A 559 10.42 5.85 31.38
C ASP A 559 9.51 4.96 30.49
N GLU A 560 9.75 3.65 30.42
CA GLU A 560 9.01 2.73 29.53
C GLU A 560 7.48 2.68 29.75
N ASN A 561 6.98 3.20 30.88
CA ASN A 561 5.55 3.20 31.24
C ASN A 561 4.94 4.60 31.38
N THR A 562 5.75 5.65 31.44
CA THR A 562 5.29 7.02 31.68
C THR A 562 5.48 7.91 30.45
N PRO A 563 4.41 8.19 29.67
CA PRO A 563 4.47 9.16 28.58
C PRO A 563 4.88 10.55 29.07
N ALA A 564 5.68 11.26 28.26
CA ALA A 564 6.11 12.63 28.54
C ALA A 564 5.35 13.61 27.64
N PHE A 565 5.64 13.60 26.33
CA PHE A 565 4.97 14.46 25.37
C PHE A 565 4.39 13.65 24.21
N PRO A 566 3.13 13.94 23.80
CA PRO A 566 2.44 13.18 22.77
C PRO A 566 2.97 13.46 21.35
N SER A 567 3.63 14.60 21.14
CA SER A 567 4.17 15.00 19.84
C SER A 567 5.37 15.93 20.00
N HIS A 568 6.35 15.79 19.12
CA HIS A 568 7.54 16.64 19.00
C HIS A 568 7.74 17.10 17.56
N SER A 569 8.45 18.22 17.39
CA SER A 569 9.10 18.54 16.12
C SER A 569 10.20 17.51 15.82
N LEU A 570 10.43 17.21 14.55
CA LEU A 570 11.46 16.28 14.08
C LEU A 570 12.83 16.96 14.01
N SER A 571 13.26 17.54 15.13
CA SER A 571 14.51 18.29 15.27
C SER A 571 15.33 17.81 16.47
N ARG A 572 16.65 18.03 16.44
CA ARG A 572 17.54 17.73 17.58
C ARG A 572 17.23 18.57 18.81
N ALA A 573 16.75 19.80 18.60
CA ALA A 573 16.33 20.68 19.67
C ALA A 573 15.22 20.04 20.53
N ALA A 574 14.24 19.37 19.92
CA ALA A 574 13.17 18.69 20.67
C ALA A 574 13.71 17.60 21.60
N ILE A 575 14.77 16.89 21.18
CA ILE A 575 15.40 15.85 21.98
C ILE A 575 16.09 16.48 23.19
N THR A 576 16.86 17.55 22.98
CA THR A 576 17.67 18.17 24.03
C THR A 576 16.84 18.99 25.03
N THR A 577 15.76 19.62 24.59
CA THR A 577 14.95 20.51 25.46
C THR A 577 13.81 19.80 26.19
N SER A 578 13.39 18.61 25.75
CA SER A 578 12.22 17.94 26.34
C SER A 578 12.48 17.31 27.73
N GLY A 579 13.74 17.00 28.06
CA GLY A 579 14.09 16.30 29.30
C GLY A 579 13.53 14.88 29.40
N ALA A 580 13.06 14.30 28.29
CA ALA A 580 12.59 12.94 28.18
C ALA A 580 13.76 11.97 27.95
N GLN A 581 13.58 10.70 28.33
CA GLN A 581 14.63 9.68 28.24
C GLN A 581 14.51 8.81 26.99
N ILE A 582 13.27 8.57 26.56
CA ILE A 582 12.96 7.66 25.45
C ILE A 582 12.12 8.42 24.43
N PHE A 583 12.46 8.26 23.16
CA PHE A 583 11.73 8.83 22.02
C PHE A 583 11.27 7.67 21.14
N LEU A 584 9.99 7.65 20.81
CA LEU A 584 9.43 6.73 19.83
C LEU A 584 9.13 7.52 18.56
N LEU A 585 9.80 7.14 17.48
CA LEU A 585 9.58 7.69 16.15
C LEU A 585 8.87 6.64 15.28
N ASP A 586 7.73 7.02 14.71
CA ASP A 586 6.88 6.23 13.82
C ASP A 586 6.91 6.84 12.41
N ALA A 587 7.55 6.14 11.48
CA ALA A 587 7.72 6.53 10.08
C ALA A 587 6.94 5.60 9.14
N LEU A 588 5.78 5.09 9.58
CA LEU A 588 4.92 4.13 8.89
C LEU A 588 5.54 2.73 8.69
N THR A 589 6.64 2.64 7.93
CA THR A 589 7.36 1.38 7.64
C THR A 589 8.52 1.13 8.60
N SER A 590 8.79 2.05 9.53
CA SER A 590 9.78 1.88 10.59
C SER A 590 9.31 2.44 11.92
N LEU A 591 9.59 1.72 13.00
CA LEU A 591 9.41 2.14 14.38
C LEU A 591 10.79 2.19 15.05
N VAL A 592 11.23 3.38 15.46
CA VAL A 592 12.53 3.57 16.09
C VAL A 592 12.34 4.04 17.53
N CYS A 593 12.79 3.22 18.47
CA CYS A 593 12.85 3.55 19.89
C CYS A 593 14.27 4.01 20.22
N TYR A 594 14.44 5.31 20.43
CA TYR A 594 15.72 5.94 20.75
C TYR A 594 15.79 6.30 22.24
N CYS A 595 16.78 5.79 22.96
CA CYS A 595 17.04 6.15 24.35
C CYS A 595 18.16 7.19 24.41
N ALA A 596 17.89 8.38 24.95
CA ALA A 596 18.86 9.47 25.04
C ALA A 596 20.04 9.12 25.97
N PRO A 597 21.25 9.64 25.70
CA PRO A 597 22.43 9.36 26.52
C PRO A 597 22.32 9.95 27.94
N ALA A 598 22.85 9.24 28.93
CA ALA A 598 22.83 9.65 30.34
C ALA A 598 23.46 11.04 30.61
N ALA A 599 24.38 11.50 29.76
CA ALA A 599 24.99 12.83 29.88
C ALA A 599 24.01 13.99 29.59
N GLN A 600 22.98 13.77 28.75
CA GLN A 600 21.92 14.76 28.48
C GLN A 600 20.89 14.84 29.62
N MET A 601 20.93 13.90 30.57
CA MET A 601 20.00 13.79 31.70
C MET A 601 20.43 14.63 32.93
N GLY A 602 21.64 15.19 32.92
CA GLY A 602 22.23 15.91 34.05
C GLY A 602 22.22 17.45 33.94
N GLY A 603 21.61 18.02 32.90
CA GLY A 603 21.72 19.44 32.57
C GLY A 603 20.45 20.26 32.81
N GLY A 604 20.04 20.46 34.07
CA GLY A 604 19.03 21.48 34.39
C GLY A 604 18.25 21.22 35.68
N GLY A 605 18.74 21.76 36.81
CA GLY A 605 17.96 21.86 38.05
C GLY A 605 18.76 21.52 39.30
N SER A 606 19.40 22.54 39.87
CA SER A 606 19.86 22.50 41.26
C SER A 606 18.66 22.39 42.21
N GLY A 607 18.63 21.35 43.04
CA GLY A 607 17.93 21.36 44.32
C GLY A 607 16.68 20.47 44.43
N SER A 608 16.79 19.51 45.36
CA SER A 608 15.72 18.96 46.20
C SER A 608 14.88 17.78 45.68
N GLU A 609 15.17 16.63 46.31
CA GLU A 609 14.24 15.61 46.82
C GLU A 609 13.53 14.63 45.86
N GLY A 610 13.95 13.37 45.97
CA GLY A 610 13.00 12.33 46.40
C GLY A 610 12.20 11.61 45.31
N GLY A 611 12.87 10.99 44.35
CA GLY A 611 12.26 9.95 43.52
C GLY A 611 13.32 9.20 42.74
N SER A 612 13.56 7.93 43.08
CA SER A 612 14.32 7.01 42.23
C SER A 612 13.59 6.90 40.89
N ARG A 613 13.96 7.74 39.90
CA ARG A 613 13.62 7.47 38.50
C ARG A 613 14.37 6.18 38.15
N GLY A 614 13.65 5.06 38.20
CA GLY A 614 14.20 3.74 37.89
C GLY A 614 14.92 3.78 36.55
N ALA A 615 16.11 3.20 36.49
CA ALA A 615 16.84 3.07 35.24
C ALA A 615 15.94 2.34 34.23
N SER A 616 15.60 2.99 33.11
CA SER A 616 14.83 2.37 32.04
C SER A 616 15.57 1.13 31.53
N THR A 617 14.87 0.01 31.35
CA THR A 617 15.47 -1.19 30.78
C THR A 617 15.75 -0.98 29.28
N PHE A 618 16.82 -1.59 28.76
CA PHE A 618 17.09 -1.56 27.32
C PHE A 618 17.35 -2.97 26.77
N PRO A 619 16.59 -3.42 25.76
CA PRO A 619 15.41 -2.74 25.19
C PRO A 619 14.28 -2.61 26.22
N PRO A 620 13.29 -1.71 26.01
CA PRO A 620 12.15 -1.57 26.91
C PRO A 620 11.46 -2.91 27.17
N ALA A 621 11.03 -3.13 28.42
CA ALA A 621 10.47 -4.40 28.88
C ALA A 621 9.23 -4.80 28.06
N GLN A 622 9.08 -6.09 27.75
CA GLN A 622 8.02 -6.58 26.83
C GLN A 622 6.59 -6.25 27.29
N GLY A 623 6.34 -6.18 28.60
CA GLY A 623 5.04 -5.79 29.16
C GLY A 623 4.91 -4.30 29.51
N SER A 624 5.79 -3.46 28.96
CA SER A 624 5.70 -2.01 29.17
C SER A 624 4.65 -1.37 28.27
N VAL A 625 4.09 -0.23 28.70
CA VAL A 625 3.13 0.56 27.90
C VAL A 625 3.72 0.94 26.54
N LEU A 626 5.02 1.28 26.51
CA LEU A 626 5.72 1.58 25.26
C LEU A 626 5.73 0.37 24.31
N ARG A 627 6.04 -0.83 24.81
CA ARG A 627 6.04 -2.05 23.99
C ARG A 627 4.64 -2.43 23.51
N GLU A 628 3.63 -2.29 24.35
CA GLU A 628 2.23 -2.48 23.97
C GLU A 628 1.82 -1.54 22.83
N LEU A 629 2.15 -0.24 22.94
CA LEU A 629 1.89 0.72 21.86
C LEU A 629 2.62 0.35 20.56
N MET A 630 3.89 -0.04 20.65
CA MET A 630 4.65 -0.46 19.47
C MET A 630 4.03 -1.70 18.82
N ASN A 631 3.58 -2.67 19.61
CA ASN A 631 2.94 -3.88 19.11
C ASN A 631 1.57 -3.57 18.46
N ALA A 632 0.77 -2.69 19.07
CA ALA A 632 -0.48 -2.21 18.48
C ALA A 632 -0.22 -1.55 17.11
N LYS A 633 0.76 -0.64 17.04
CA LYS A 633 1.16 -0.01 15.77
C LYS A 633 1.62 -1.03 14.73
N LYS A 634 2.32 -2.10 15.11
CA LYS A 634 2.71 -3.17 14.15
C LYS A 634 1.51 -3.91 13.57
N GLN A 635 0.46 -4.12 14.38
CA GLN A 635 -0.74 -4.85 13.96
C GLN A 635 -1.64 -4.01 13.05
N GLU A 636 -1.71 -2.70 13.27
CA GLU A 636 -2.52 -1.77 12.48
C GLU A 636 -2.01 -1.52 11.05
N ARG A 637 -0.78 -1.92 10.72
CA ARG A 637 -0.10 -1.50 9.50
C ARG A 637 -0.27 -2.50 8.36
N LEU A 638 -0.42 -1.95 7.15
CA LEU A 638 -0.46 -2.69 5.89
C LEU A 638 0.77 -3.58 5.71
N VAL A 639 1.95 -3.00 5.98
CA VAL A 639 3.27 -3.64 5.96
C VAL A 639 3.85 -3.63 7.37
N THR A 640 4.47 -4.73 7.79
CA THR A 640 5.11 -4.84 9.12
C THR A 640 6.22 -3.80 9.22
N PRO A 641 6.14 -2.84 10.15
CA PRO A 641 7.20 -1.86 10.28
C PRO A 641 8.45 -2.49 10.88
N ARG A 642 9.61 -2.07 10.37
CA ARG A 642 10.91 -2.46 10.92
C ARG A 642 11.12 -1.80 12.28
N VAL A 643 11.24 -2.61 13.32
CA VAL A 643 11.48 -2.15 14.70
C VAL A 643 12.97 -2.05 14.98
N ARG A 644 13.44 -0.89 15.45
CA ARG A 644 14.82 -0.66 15.86
C ARG A 644 14.87 -0.07 17.27
N PHE A 645 15.77 -0.58 18.11
CA PHE A 645 16.09 -0.02 19.43
C PHE A 645 17.50 0.55 19.37
N ILE A 646 17.67 1.81 19.78
CA ILE A 646 18.95 2.54 19.67
C ILE A 646 19.29 3.20 21.01
N ARG A 647 20.47 2.89 21.56
CA ARG A 647 21.07 3.60 22.69
C ARG A 647 21.87 4.79 22.20
N GLY A 648 21.41 6.00 22.49
CA GLY A 648 22.12 7.23 22.20
C GLY A 648 23.52 7.25 22.82
N GLY A 649 24.51 7.63 22.02
CA GLY A 649 25.92 7.69 22.44
C GLY A 649 26.64 6.33 22.53
N THR A 650 25.95 5.21 22.30
CA THR A 650 26.55 3.87 22.26
C THR A 650 26.36 3.20 20.90
N ASP A 651 25.11 3.15 20.42
CA ASP A 651 24.76 2.51 19.15
C ASP A 651 24.82 3.51 17.99
N ASP A 652 24.84 3.01 16.75
CA ASP A 652 24.70 3.86 15.57
C ASP A 652 23.31 4.51 15.55
N SER A 653 23.30 5.83 15.76
CA SER A 653 22.08 6.66 15.77
C SER A 653 21.70 7.20 14.39
N THR A 654 22.43 6.84 13.34
CA THR A 654 22.16 7.27 11.97
C THR A 654 20.72 6.96 11.53
N PRO A 655 20.14 5.76 11.79
CA PRO A 655 18.76 5.46 11.39
C PRO A 655 17.71 6.38 12.03
N PHE A 656 17.97 6.86 13.25
CA PHE A 656 17.10 7.81 13.95
C PHE A 656 17.35 9.24 13.47
N SER A 657 18.62 9.64 13.38
CA SER A 657 19.02 11.01 13.02
C SER A 657 18.58 11.41 11.62
N ARG A 658 18.57 10.47 10.66
CA ARG A 658 18.08 10.71 9.29
C ARG A 658 16.58 11.06 9.24
N MET A 659 15.81 10.65 10.24
CA MET A 659 14.38 10.92 10.34
C MET A 659 14.06 12.25 11.05
N LEU A 660 15.09 12.96 11.57
CA LEU A 660 14.96 14.33 12.08
C LEU A 660 14.99 15.33 10.91
N ILE A 661 13.94 15.30 10.10
CA ILE A 661 13.90 15.96 8.78
C ILE A 661 13.91 17.50 8.84
N GLU A 662 13.63 18.11 10.01
CA GLU A 662 13.67 19.57 10.18
C GLU A 662 15.10 20.13 10.23
N GLU A 663 16.11 19.26 10.32
CA GLU A 663 17.53 19.65 10.32
C GLU A 663 18.04 20.02 8.91
N PRO A 664 18.96 21.00 8.80
CA PRO A 664 19.68 21.28 7.55
C PRO A 664 20.40 20.02 7.05
N LEU A 665 20.43 19.78 5.72
CA LEU A 665 21.06 18.57 5.16
C LEU A 665 22.54 18.40 5.55
N SER A 666 23.28 19.50 5.68
CA SER A 666 24.68 19.51 6.12
C SER A 666 24.83 18.96 7.55
N ALA A 667 23.88 19.29 8.43
CA ALA A 667 23.85 18.80 9.81
C ALA A 667 23.31 17.36 9.93
N ALA A 668 22.49 16.90 8.98
CA ALA A 668 21.95 15.54 8.94
C ALA A 668 22.97 14.50 8.43
N ARG A 669 23.90 14.90 7.55
CA ARG A 669 24.95 14.03 7.00
C ARG A 669 26.24 13.97 7.82
N GLY A 670 26.41 14.85 8.82
CA GLY A 670 27.61 14.89 9.65
C GLY A 670 28.86 15.47 8.97
N ASP A 671 28.70 16.08 7.79
CA ASP A 671 29.81 16.64 7.01
C ASP A 671 30.11 18.08 7.44
N ALA A 672 31.30 18.27 8.01
CA ALA A 672 31.84 19.58 8.34
C ALA A 672 32.54 20.19 7.11
N GLY A 673 31.76 20.87 6.26
CA GLY A 673 32.25 21.91 5.35
C GLY A 673 32.58 21.50 3.91
N GLY A 674 32.22 22.39 2.98
CA GLY A 674 32.59 22.34 1.57
C GLY A 674 31.40 22.65 0.65
N GLY A 675 31.40 23.82 0.02
CA GLY A 675 30.23 24.42 -0.62
C GLY A 675 29.85 23.85 -1.99
N ASP A 676 28.54 23.89 -2.24
CA ASP A 676 27.91 24.45 -3.44
C ASP A 676 26.51 24.94 -3.01
N GLY A 677 25.93 25.93 -3.68
CA GLY A 677 24.76 26.72 -3.25
C GLY A 677 23.40 26.00 -3.14
N SER A 678 23.39 24.71 -2.82
CA SER A 678 22.20 23.84 -2.64
C SER A 678 22.21 23.14 -1.28
N ALA A 679 22.64 23.83 -0.22
CA ALA A 679 22.41 23.34 1.13
C ALA A 679 20.90 23.46 1.41
N ALA A 680 20.15 22.35 1.42
CA ALA A 680 18.74 22.44 1.74
C ALA A 680 18.57 22.92 3.18
N ASP A 681 17.96 24.10 3.27
CA ASP A 681 17.66 24.84 4.47
C ASP A 681 16.80 24.02 5.45
N GLY A 682 16.98 24.27 6.76
CA GLY A 682 16.11 23.70 7.79
C GLY A 682 14.69 24.28 7.70
N PHE A 683 13.71 23.64 8.35
CA PHE A 683 12.30 24.01 8.21
C PHE A 683 12.00 25.50 8.49
N VAL A 684 12.66 26.09 9.50
CA VAL A 684 12.48 27.51 9.87
C VAL A 684 12.97 28.47 8.78
N GLN A 685 14.00 28.10 8.02
CA GLN A 685 14.55 28.92 6.94
C GLN A 685 13.81 28.67 5.61
N TYR A 686 13.15 27.51 5.48
CA TYR A 686 12.25 27.22 4.37
C TYR A 686 10.96 28.07 4.41
N LEU A 687 10.41 28.29 5.61
CA LEU A 687 9.28 29.20 5.85
C LEU A 687 9.69 30.66 5.65
#